data_AF-A0A0L8IAW9-F1
#
_entry.id   AF-A0A0L8IAW9-F1
#
_cell.length_a   1.000
_cell.length_b   1.000
_cell.length_c   1.000
_cell.angle_alpha   90.00
_cell.angle_beta   90.00
_cell.angle_gamma   90.00
#
_symmetry.space_group_name_H-M   'P 1'
#
loop_
_entity.id
_entity.type
_entity.pdbx_description
1 polymer ?
#
loop_
_entity_poly.entity_id
_entity_poly.type
_entity_poly.pdbx_seq_one_letter_code
_entity_poly.pdbx_strand_id
1 'polypeptide(L)'
;LTAVLKEVKYMEIRGISNIPDSSNELYARRDDFYRYVTNLDQTVFWYNDIRTSALTVEFPLIVNQLGIIDEQLHQAEKQMNWNSEGIWEYIEETKNTIYKLYISLKMSKENVQTIEVLMSTWNKLPLFERKDEKNGLLLNLDDRIDRLAKRSAEITKNGQLIHELVQKNIENFQADPDSVEWKAYVDYVDQKVAVGFFALIGTSLNFFLNNTDPLETTDPLFEVKLELNIPEMQFSPSLNIQNPDGFWDLVEGLMDDIYSQASGIQRLAKHNNVHNYEPDLEINDEIATMRETVMARVDSVINQAMEYSNTFEKYSYLWKRDRSEFMQQFLLYGEVLIAQATKTVIEQDAPKKPPTLQHFKEQIDTFELVYEEAKGIKKIMIFDNWFRVDIRPFKYGLLNIIKKWSFMFKQYLIDHVINSLNELEEFIEVADEGLGKTVEEGDYDQLVAVMEQLNAVHKRQDDTDMMFEPLKETIELLKTYDQEMPESVHQQIEKLPDKWNNTKKTAITVKQYVAPLQAAEVNNVRKKTAIFDAKQIKYRESFCTLEPFYYKCENAYDILDATHVEIYTMEKEMESLQISAALFEVNIPDFKQLKQCRRDLRLLKHLWDYIEIVCSCISEWKCTLWVDINVDHMDMACKIFAKDIRMMDKELRTWDVYSGVESNVKNVITSLRAIGDLQSPAIRDRHWQQLMTATKVNITMNETTTLADLMSLHLHNFEDEVKNIVDKAGKETTMEKFLKDINETWSVQEFEHVKHSRTGLTLLHTSEELIEILEENQAQLQNMLTSKYIDFFQTEVSNWQKKLSNTDQIIHIWMEVQRTWSHLESIFTESEDIRRQLPEDCERFDRINVDFKQMVSEVEVTKNVIQAIDQPNLYQRLESIQKELVKCEKALAEYLETKRLAFPRFYFVSSSDLLDILSSGNDPLAVCVHLVKLFDSLAKLEFEPNTKWAKTMFSKDGEKIELSKLCDCSGQVEIWLNNVLDHMRNTVRFQMTIAVAEYEEKPRESWIFDFPAQVALCGTQIWWTSDVNMAFVRLEEGYENAMKDYFKKQVNQLNALINMLVGELSKGDRQKIMTICTIDVHARDVVAKLITAKIDSSQAFTWLSQLRHRWGEKEKDCFANICDAQFRYGHEYLGNTPRLVITPLTDRCYITLTQSLHLIMSGAPAGPAGTGKTETTKDLGRALGIMVYVFNCSEQMDYKVSISCWY
;
A
#
# COMPACT_ATOMS: atom_id res chain seq x y z
N LEU A 1 -4.39 75.44 -42.21
CA LEU A 1 -3.56 75.96 -41.09
C LEU A 1 -2.09 75.62 -41.26
N THR A 2 -1.72 74.33 -41.25
CA THR A 2 -0.36 73.83 -41.46
C THR A 2 0.33 74.35 -42.72
N ALA A 3 -0.37 74.45 -43.86
CA ALA A 3 0.18 75.04 -45.08
C ALA A 3 0.57 76.52 -44.92
N VAL A 4 -0.27 77.31 -44.24
CA VAL A 4 -0.04 78.76 -44.01
C VAL A 4 1.11 78.97 -43.03
N LEU A 5 1.16 78.21 -41.93
CA LEU A 5 2.26 78.26 -40.96
C LEU A 5 3.61 77.87 -41.59
N LYS A 6 3.60 76.90 -42.51
CA LYS A 6 4.79 76.46 -43.25
C LYS A 6 5.27 77.55 -44.23
N GLU A 7 4.35 78.20 -44.93
CA GLU A 7 4.68 79.31 -45.84
C GLU A 7 5.23 80.53 -45.09
N VAL A 8 4.62 80.94 -43.98
CA VAL A 8 5.16 82.05 -43.16
C VAL A 8 6.57 81.73 -42.65
N LYS A 9 6.81 80.48 -42.18
CA LYS A 9 8.15 80.02 -41.80
C LYS A 9 9.15 80.09 -42.97
N TYR A 10 8.75 79.68 -44.17
CA TYR A 10 9.61 79.77 -45.35
C TYR A 10 9.88 81.22 -45.78
N MET A 11 8.89 82.11 -45.65
CA MET A 11 9.05 83.54 -45.95
C MET A 11 9.94 84.26 -44.93
N GLU A 12 9.85 83.93 -43.63
CA GLU A 12 10.77 84.38 -42.58
C GLU A 12 12.21 83.93 -42.86
N ILE A 13 12.41 82.63 -43.16
CA ILE A 13 13.74 82.06 -43.44
C ILE A 13 14.37 82.71 -44.68
N ARG A 14 13.57 83.15 -45.66
CA ARG A 14 14.03 83.81 -46.87
C ARG A 14 14.19 85.34 -46.74
N GLY A 15 13.88 85.93 -45.58
CA GLY A 15 14.08 87.35 -45.30
C GLY A 15 13.15 88.30 -46.08
N ILE A 16 11.95 87.85 -46.47
CA ILE A 16 10.98 88.67 -47.22
C ILE A 16 10.25 89.61 -46.24
N SER A 17 10.35 90.92 -46.46
CA SER A 17 9.90 91.96 -45.52
C SER A 17 8.42 92.37 -45.62
N ASN A 18 7.64 91.82 -46.55
CA ASN A 18 6.21 92.13 -46.77
C ASN A 18 5.29 90.94 -46.40
N ILE A 19 5.41 90.40 -45.18
CA ILE A 19 4.44 89.42 -44.68
C ILE A 19 3.24 90.22 -44.10
N PRO A 20 1.99 89.95 -44.52
CA PRO A 20 0.82 90.61 -43.96
C PRO A 20 0.75 90.43 -42.44
N ASP A 21 0.41 91.49 -41.70
CA ASP A 21 0.36 91.46 -40.22
C ASP A 21 -0.56 90.34 -39.70
N SER A 22 -1.68 90.08 -40.38
CA SER A 22 -2.60 88.99 -40.09
C SER A 22 -1.94 87.59 -40.17
N SER A 23 -0.93 87.42 -41.02
CA SER A 23 -0.20 86.16 -41.18
C SER A 23 0.88 86.00 -40.10
N ASN A 24 1.51 87.09 -39.67
CA ASN A 24 2.45 87.09 -38.56
C ASN A 24 1.76 86.83 -37.21
N GLU A 25 0.60 87.44 -36.96
CA GLU A 25 -0.21 87.18 -35.76
C GLU A 25 -0.63 85.70 -35.66
N LEU A 26 -1.02 85.11 -36.79
CA LEU A 26 -1.42 83.70 -36.86
C LEU A 26 -0.22 82.75 -36.69
N TYR A 27 0.96 83.14 -37.17
CA TYR A 27 2.20 82.39 -36.97
C TYR A 27 2.78 82.51 -35.55
N ALA A 28 2.56 83.63 -34.86
CA ALA A 28 2.94 83.77 -33.45
C ALA A 28 2.21 82.76 -32.55
N ARG A 29 0.98 82.36 -32.91
CA ARG A 29 0.18 81.33 -32.22
C ARG A 29 0.40 79.90 -32.74
N ARG A 30 1.44 79.66 -33.56
CA ARG A 30 1.67 78.35 -34.19
C ARG A 30 1.79 77.19 -33.19
N ASP A 31 2.49 77.41 -32.07
CA ASP A 31 2.81 76.35 -31.12
C ASP A 31 1.53 75.92 -30.38
N ASP A 32 0.62 76.85 -30.11
CA ASP A 32 -0.72 76.57 -29.61
C ASP A 32 -1.55 75.77 -30.60
N PHE A 33 -1.54 76.14 -31.88
CA PHE A 33 -2.26 75.40 -32.92
C PHE A 33 -1.72 73.99 -33.14
N TYR A 34 -0.40 73.80 -33.12
CA TYR A 34 0.19 72.46 -33.18
C TYR A 34 -0.23 71.61 -32.00
N ARG A 35 -0.25 72.19 -30.80
CA ARG A 35 -0.72 71.53 -29.59
C ARG A 35 -2.20 71.15 -29.70
N TYR A 36 -3.06 72.04 -30.20
CA TYR A 36 -4.49 71.76 -30.35
C TYR A 36 -4.76 70.64 -31.36
N VAL A 37 -4.16 70.72 -32.55
CA VAL A 37 -4.33 69.72 -33.62
C VAL A 37 -3.84 68.35 -33.17
N THR A 38 -2.67 68.26 -32.53
CA THR A 38 -2.13 66.98 -32.06
C THR A 38 -3.05 66.31 -31.04
N ASN A 39 -3.66 67.09 -30.13
CA ASN A 39 -4.59 66.55 -29.15
C ASN A 39 -5.92 66.13 -29.80
N LEU A 40 -6.43 66.91 -30.74
CA LEU A 40 -7.65 66.57 -31.49
C LEU A 40 -7.47 65.31 -32.35
N ASP A 41 -6.33 65.14 -33.02
CA ASP A 41 -6.02 63.94 -33.80
C ASP A 41 -6.01 62.68 -32.92
N GLN A 42 -5.45 62.76 -31.71
CA GLN A 42 -5.50 61.67 -30.72
C GLN A 42 -6.94 61.37 -30.26
N THR A 43 -7.71 62.42 -29.98
CA THR A 43 -9.12 62.30 -29.59
C THR A 43 -9.95 61.61 -30.68
N VAL A 44 -9.74 61.97 -31.95
CA VAL A 44 -10.41 61.35 -33.10
C VAL A 44 -10.02 59.87 -33.23
N PHE A 45 -8.73 59.55 -33.07
CA PHE A 45 -8.27 58.17 -33.11
C PHE A 45 -8.96 57.30 -32.04
N TRP A 46 -8.97 57.75 -30.78
CA TRP A 46 -9.59 57.00 -29.68
C TRP A 46 -11.10 56.84 -29.86
N TYR A 47 -11.80 57.91 -30.27
CA TYR A 47 -13.23 57.85 -30.51
C TYR A 47 -13.60 56.85 -31.62
N ASN A 48 -12.87 56.86 -32.73
CA ASN A 48 -13.09 55.94 -33.82
C ASN A 48 -12.81 54.49 -33.39
N ASP A 49 -11.75 54.24 -32.62
CA ASP A 49 -11.42 52.90 -32.15
C ASP A 49 -12.47 52.35 -31.16
N ILE A 50 -13.05 53.20 -30.30
CA ILE A 50 -14.19 52.80 -29.45
C ILE A 50 -15.38 52.34 -30.32
N ARG A 51 -15.74 53.12 -31.35
CA ARG A 51 -16.86 52.83 -32.26
C ARG A 51 -16.65 51.55 -33.08
N THR A 52 -15.42 51.27 -33.52
CA THR A 52 -15.12 50.08 -34.33
C THR A 52 -14.89 48.83 -33.50
N SER A 53 -14.37 48.97 -32.27
CA SER A 53 -13.95 47.82 -31.47
C SER A 53 -15.05 47.31 -30.54
N ALA A 54 -16.01 48.13 -30.11
CA ALA A 54 -17.03 47.72 -29.14
C ALA A 54 -17.89 46.54 -29.64
N LEU A 55 -17.96 45.47 -28.85
CA LEU A 55 -18.79 44.31 -29.15
C LEU A 55 -20.28 44.64 -29.00
N THR A 56 -21.16 43.84 -29.62
CA THR A 56 -22.62 44.03 -29.56
C THR A 56 -23.19 43.98 -28.13
N VAL A 57 -22.49 43.28 -27.22
CA VAL A 57 -22.84 43.20 -25.79
C VAL A 57 -22.19 44.30 -24.94
N GLU A 58 -21.09 44.90 -25.40
CA GLU A 58 -20.39 46.00 -24.73
C GLU A 58 -20.99 47.36 -25.09
N PHE A 59 -21.44 47.52 -26.34
CA PHE A 59 -21.96 48.78 -26.87
C PHE A 59 -23.10 49.36 -26.03
N PRO A 60 -24.15 48.59 -25.64
CA PRO A 60 -25.24 49.10 -24.78
C PRO A 60 -24.78 49.72 -23.46
N LEU A 61 -23.69 49.20 -22.87
CA LEU A 61 -23.14 49.70 -21.61
C LEU A 61 -22.45 51.06 -21.76
N ILE A 62 -21.93 51.37 -22.95
CA ILE A 62 -21.18 52.62 -23.22
C ILE A 62 -22.00 53.66 -24.00
N VAL A 63 -23.20 53.34 -24.49
CA VAL A 63 -24.02 54.27 -25.32
C VAL A 63 -24.27 55.60 -24.62
N ASN A 64 -24.60 55.59 -23.32
CA ASN A 64 -24.91 56.82 -22.59
C ASN A 64 -23.68 57.73 -22.46
N GLN A 65 -22.50 57.15 -22.22
CA GLN A 65 -21.24 57.89 -22.13
C GLN A 65 -20.80 58.41 -23.52
N LEU A 66 -21.00 57.61 -24.57
CA LEU A 66 -20.79 58.05 -25.96
C LEU A 66 -21.72 59.20 -26.35
N GLY A 67 -22.97 59.19 -25.89
CA GLY A 67 -23.93 60.26 -26.15
C GLY A 67 -23.49 61.62 -25.56
N ILE A 68 -22.93 61.62 -24.35
CA ILE A 68 -22.37 62.82 -23.72
C ILE A 68 -21.18 63.36 -24.53
N ILE A 69 -20.30 62.47 -24.99
CA ILE A 69 -19.16 62.81 -25.84
C ILE A 69 -19.65 63.39 -27.18
N ASP A 70 -20.67 62.78 -27.80
CA ASP A 70 -21.25 63.24 -29.06
C ASP A 70 -21.86 64.64 -28.90
N GLU A 71 -22.50 64.93 -27.76
CA GLU A 71 -23.04 66.26 -27.46
C GLU A 71 -21.92 67.30 -27.26
N GLN A 72 -20.83 66.95 -26.56
CA GLN A 72 -19.64 67.81 -26.45
C GLN A 72 -19.02 68.11 -27.82
N LEU A 73 -18.78 67.07 -28.63
CA LEU A 73 -18.25 67.24 -29.98
C LEU A 73 -19.18 68.10 -30.85
N HIS A 74 -20.49 67.95 -30.69
CA HIS A 74 -21.46 68.75 -31.44
C HIS A 74 -21.49 70.23 -31.00
N GLN A 75 -21.33 70.51 -29.70
CA GLN A 75 -21.18 71.87 -29.19
C GLN A 75 -19.90 72.52 -29.72
N ALA A 76 -18.78 71.78 -29.75
CA ALA A 76 -17.53 72.24 -30.31
C ALA A 76 -17.66 72.62 -31.79
N GLU A 77 -18.37 71.81 -32.58
CA GLU A 77 -18.57 72.03 -34.01
C GLU A 77 -19.41 73.30 -34.31
N LYS A 78 -20.43 73.58 -33.50
CA LYS A 78 -21.40 74.66 -33.77
C LYS A 78 -21.06 76.00 -33.12
N GLN A 79 -20.41 76.01 -31.96
CA GLN A 79 -20.31 77.22 -31.11
C GLN A 79 -18.87 77.72 -30.92
N MET A 80 -17.85 76.89 -31.16
CA MET A 80 -16.45 77.25 -30.90
C MET A 80 -15.68 77.55 -32.19
N ASN A 81 -14.81 78.56 -32.11
CA ASN A 81 -13.82 78.86 -33.15
C ASN A 81 -12.42 78.93 -32.51
N TRP A 82 -11.36 79.00 -33.32
CA TRP A 82 -9.96 79.02 -32.87
C TRP A 82 -9.56 80.24 -32.00
N ASN A 83 -10.44 81.23 -31.86
CA ASN A 83 -10.25 82.47 -31.10
C ASN A 83 -11.21 82.62 -29.91
N SER A 84 -12.09 81.65 -29.67
CA SER A 84 -12.91 81.56 -28.46
C SER A 84 -12.06 81.51 -27.19
N GLU A 85 -12.53 82.10 -26.09
CA GLU A 85 -11.88 81.97 -24.79
C GLU A 85 -12.07 80.54 -24.24
N GLY A 86 -11.03 79.96 -23.60
CA GLY A 86 -11.12 78.64 -22.96
C GLY A 86 -11.01 77.40 -23.88
N ILE A 87 -10.67 77.55 -25.17
CA ILE A 87 -10.60 76.41 -26.13
C ILE A 87 -9.68 75.29 -25.65
N TRP A 88 -8.52 75.64 -25.09
CA TRP A 88 -7.55 74.62 -24.66
C TRP A 88 -8.12 73.73 -23.56
N GLU A 89 -8.77 74.35 -22.57
CA GLU A 89 -9.41 73.65 -21.45
C GLU A 89 -10.51 72.72 -21.96
N TYR A 90 -11.29 73.17 -22.96
CA TYR A 90 -12.33 72.36 -23.59
C TYR A 90 -11.79 71.16 -24.39
N ILE A 91 -10.72 71.37 -25.18
CA ILE A 91 -10.04 70.29 -25.91
C ILE A 91 -9.46 69.27 -24.93
N GLU A 92 -8.86 69.74 -23.84
CA GLU A 92 -8.29 68.90 -22.80
C GLU A 92 -9.37 68.09 -22.05
N GLU A 93 -10.51 68.71 -21.73
CA GLU A 93 -11.66 68.05 -21.09
C GLU A 93 -12.30 66.98 -21.99
N THR A 94 -12.52 67.32 -23.27
CA THR A 94 -13.11 66.40 -24.25
C THR A 94 -12.16 65.22 -24.52
N LYS A 95 -10.87 65.50 -24.66
CA LYS A 95 -9.82 64.49 -24.79
C LYS A 95 -9.80 63.55 -23.57
N ASN A 96 -9.83 64.10 -22.36
CA ASN A 96 -9.78 63.32 -21.13
C ASN A 96 -11.02 62.42 -20.98
N THR A 97 -12.19 62.91 -21.39
CA THR A 97 -13.44 62.14 -21.34
C THR A 97 -13.40 60.95 -22.30
N ILE A 98 -12.98 61.17 -23.55
CA ILE A 98 -12.80 60.10 -24.55
C ILE A 98 -11.70 59.11 -24.11
N TYR A 99 -10.59 59.60 -23.57
CA TYR A 99 -9.48 58.76 -23.11
C TYR A 99 -9.89 57.84 -21.96
N LYS A 100 -10.68 58.33 -21.01
CA LYS A 100 -11.21 57.51 -19.91
C LYS A 100 -12.06 56.36 -20.44
N LEU A 101 -12.99 56.66 -21.35
CA LEU A 101 -13.85 55.63 -21.97
C LEU A 101 -13.02 54.62 -22.79
N TYR A 102 -12.03 55.11 -23.53
CA TYR A 102 -11.10 54.30 -24.31
C TYR A 102 -10.34 53.30 -23.44
N ILE A 103 -9.74 53.77 -22.33
CA ILE A 103 -9.02 52.90 -21.39
C ILE A 103 -9.98 51.89 -20.77
N SER A 104 -11.16 52.31 -20.30
CA SER A 104 -12.13 51.41 -19.68
C SER A 104 -12.52 50.25 -20.59
N LEU A 105 -12.80 50.52 -21.87
CA LEU A 105 -13.13 49.50 -22.87
C LEU A 105 -11.94 48.60 -23.20
N LYS A 106 -10.73 49.15 -23.25
CA LYS A 106 -9.52 48.37 -23.51
C LYS A 106 -9.21 47.43 -22.33
N MET A 107 -9.30 47.94 -21.11
CA MET A 107 -9.05 47.15 -19.89
C MET A 107 -10.08 46.04 -19.73
N SER A 108 -11.36 46.27 -20.04
CA SER A 108 -12.37 45.21 -19.95
C SER A 108 -12.11 44.07 -20.94
N LYS A 109 -11.62 44.38 -22.14
CA LYS A 109 -11.21 43.37 -23.13
C LYS A 109 -9.96 42.61 -22.71
N GLU A 110 -8.96 43.29 -22.18
CA GLU A 110 -7.76 42.64 -21.62
C GLU A 110 -8.13 41.69 -20.46
N ASN A 111 -9.10 42.08 -19.63
CA ASN A 111 -9.63 41.22 -18.56
C ASN A 111 -10.31 39.96 -19.13
N VAL A 112 -11.16 40.08 -20.16
CA VAL A 112 -11.81 38.91 -20.80
C VAL A 112 -10.79 37.99 -21.47
N GLN A 113 -9.77 38.53 -22.14
CA GLN A 113 -8.67 37.73 -22.68
C GLN A 113 -7.90 37.00 -21.58
N THR A 114 -7.68 37.65 -20.44
CA THR A 114 -7.04 37.02 -19.28
C THR A 114 -7.88 35.86 -18.75
N ILE A 115 -9.21 36.00 -18.71
CA ILE A 115 -10.14 34.90 -18.33
C ILE A 115 -9.98 33.72 -19.31
N GLU A 116 -9.97 33.96 -20.63
CA GLU A 116 -9.78 32.89 -21.63
C GLU A 116 -8.42 32.18 -21.46
N VAL A 117 -7.35 32.93 -21.18
CA VAL A 117 -6.01 32.35 -20.92
C VAL A 117 -6.01 31.49 -19.65
N LEU A 118 -6.64 31.96 -18.56
CA LEU A 118 -6.77 31.20 -17.32
C LEU A 118 -7.51 29.87 -17.57
N MET A 119 -8.63 29.89 -18.30
CA MET A 119 -9.36 28.68 -18.66
C MET A 119 -8.52 27.74 -19.54
N SER A 120 -7.76 28.27 -20.49
CA SER A 120 -6.92 27.47 -21.40
C SER A 120 -5.73 26.78 -20.71
N THR A 121 -5.39 27.20 -19.48
CA THR A 121 -4.26 26.63 -18.73
C THR A 121 -4.51 25.17 -18.36
N TRP A 122 -5.77 24.82 -18.08
CA TRP A 122 -6.16 23.47 -17.67
C TRP A 122 -6.31 22.50 -18.84
N ASN A 123 -6.58 23.02 -20.04
CA ASN A 123 -6.85 22.21 -21.24
C ASN A 123 -5.62 21.52 -21.84
N LYS A 124 -4.44 21.72 -21.26
CA LYS A 124 -3.18 21.20 -21.80
C LYS A 124 -2.86 19.77 -21.35
N LEU A 125 -3.35 19.37 -20.18
CA LEU A 125 -3.03 18.08 -19.56
C LEU A 125 -4.30 17.46 -18.97
N PRO A 126 -4.55 16.16 -19.19
CA PRO A 126 -5.68 15.47 -18.59
C PRO A 126 -5.55 15.39 -17.05
N LEU A 127 -6.63 15.07 -16.35
CA LEU A 127 -6.59 14.91 -14.88
C LEU A 127 -5.79 13.66 -14.45
N PHE A 128 -5.99 12.54 -15.14
CA PHE A 128 -5.34 11.27 -14.86
C PHE A 128 -4.42 10.89 -16.02
N GLU A 129 -3.22 10.40 -15.67
CA GLU A 129 -2.16 10.04 -16.61
C GLU A 129 -1.55 8.68 -16.24
N ARG A 130 -0.81 8.07 -17.17
CA ARG A 130 -0.04 6.86 -16.88
C ARG A 130 1.08 7.16 -15.88
N LYS A 131 1.45 6.19 -15.03
CA LYS A 131 2.62 6.31 -14.14
C LYS A 131 3.86 6.69 -14.96
N ASP A 132 4.64 7.64 -14.46
CA ASP A 132 5.83 8.23 -15.12
C ASP A 132 5.63 8.81 -16.54
N GLU A 133 4.39 9.07 -17.00
CA GLU A 133 4.10 9.51 -18.38
C GLU A 133 4.66 8.58 -19.49
N LYS A 134 5.00 7.33 -19.15
CA LYS A 134 5.59 6.36 -20.09
C LYS A 134 4.52 5.44 -20.67
N ASN A 135 4.55 5.29 -21.99
CA ASN A 135 3.85 4.20 -22.69
C ASN A 135 4.36 2.86 -22.13
N GLY A 136 3.45 2.00 -21.69
CA GLY A 136 3.77 0.70 -21.07
C GLY A 136 3.40 0.58 -19.60
N LEU A 137 3.14 1.70 -18.90
CA LEU A 137 2.77 1.70 -17.48
C LEU A 137 1.26 1.91 -17.30
N LEU A 138 0.76 1.38 -16.18
CA LEU A 138 -0.64 1.46 -15.77
C LEU A 138 -1.03 2.90 -15.40
N LEU A 139 -2.33 3.17 -15.32
CA LEU A 139 -2.87 4.43 -14.81
C LEU A 139 -2.34 4.72 -13.39
N ASN A 140 -1.94 5.97 -13.11
CA ASN A 140 -1.57 6.35 -11.76
C ASN A 140 -2.83 6.64 -10.92
N LEU A 141 -3.05 5.82 -9.89
CA LEU A 141 -4.16 5.96 -8.94
C LEU A 141 -3.66 6.23 -7.51
N ASP A 142 -2.35 6.15 -7.26
CA ASP A 142 -1.77 6.25 -5.91
C ASP A 142 -1.89 7.68 -5.36
N ASP A 143 -1.91 8.69 -6.24
CA ASP A 143 -1.98 10.11 -5.94
C ASP A 143 -3.32 10.76 -6.34
N ARG A 144 -4.37 9.95 -6.52
CA ARG A 144 -5.71 10.41 -6.96
C ARG A 144 -6.24 11.54 -6.09
N ILE A 145 -6.21 11.39 -4.76
CA ILE A 145 -6.74 12.38 -3.81
C ILE A 145 -5.92 13.68 -3.87
N ASP A 146 -4.59 13.58 -3.89
CA ASP A 146 -3.69 14.74 -3.89
C ASP A 146 -3.77 15.51 -5.22
N ARG A 147 -3.87 14.81 -6.36
CA ARG A 147 -4.08 15.44 -7.67
C ARG A 147 -5.40 16.19 -7.72
N LEU A 148 -6.48 15.59 -7.24
CA LEU A 148 -7.80 16.21 -7.17
C LEU A 148 -7.77 17.45 -6.28
N ALA A 149 -7.19 17.35 -5.09
CA ALA A 149 -7.06 18.47 -4.16
C ALA A 149 -6.24 19.61 -4.78
N LYS A 150 -5.10 19.30 -5.42
CA LYS A 150 -4.25 20.30 -6.09
C LYS A 150 -4.96 20.97 -7.26
N ARG A 151 -5.58 20.19 -8.15
CA ARG A 151 -6.31 20.72 -9.31
C ARG A 151 -7.54 21.53 -8.88
N SER A 152 -8.30 21.05 -7.90
CA SER A 152 -9.44 21.78 -7.33
C SER A 152 -9.01 23.09 -6.67
N ALA A 153 -7.89 23.10 -5.93
CA ALA A 153 -7.33 24.33 -5.35
C ALA A 153 -6.89 25.34 -6.43
N GLU A 154 -6.26 24.88 -7.51
CA GLU A 154 -5.89 25.73 -8.65
C GLU A 154 -7.13 26.31 -9.36
N ILE A 155 -8.14 25.48 -9.61
CA ILE A 155 -9.41 25.90 -10.24
C ILE A 155 -10.13 26.92 -9.35
N THR A 156 -10.24 26.65 -8.05
CA THR A 156 -10.89 27.55 -7.09
C THR A 156 -10.16 28.89 -6.99
N LYS A 157 -8.83 28.88 -6.92
CA LYS A 157 -8.01 30.10 -6.87
C LYS A 157 -8.17 30.94 -8.13
N ASN A 158 -8.10 30.34 -9.31
CA ASN A 158 -8.31 31.06 -10.56
C ASN A 158 -9.77 31.50 -10.72
N GLY A 159 -10.73 30.72 -10.19
CA GLY A 159 -12.14 31.10 -10.11
C GLY A 159 -12.34 32.41 -9.35
N GLN A 160 -11.71 32.55 -8.18
CA GLN A 160 -11.73 33.81 -7.41
C GLN A 160 -11.16 34.97 -8.24
N LEU A 161 -10.05 34.76 -8.96
CA LEU A 161 -9.47 35.77 -9.83
C LEU A 161 -10.41 36.14 -10.99
N ILE A 162 -11.11 35.18 -11.58
CA ILE A 162 -12.12 35.43 -12.63
C ILE A 162 -13.27 36.29 -12.08
N HIS A 163 -13.76 36.00 -10.86
CA HIS A 163 -14.76 36.84 -10.20
C HIS A 163 -14.25 38.28 -9.95
N GLU A 164 -13.00 38.44 -9.50
CA GLU A 164 -12.38 39.77 -9.34
C GLU A 164 -12.26 40.53 -10.67
N LEU A 165 -11.92 39.84 -11.76
CA LEU A 165 -11.83 40.45 -13.10
C LEU A 165 -13.20 40.91 -13.61
N VAL A 166 -14.26 40.12 -13.38
CA VAL A 166 -15.64 40.51 -13.70
C VAL A 166 -16.09 41.69 -12.83
N GLN A 167 -15.69 41.72 -11.56
CA GLN A 167 -15.93 42.86 -10.68
C GLN A 167 -15.19 44.12 -11.16
N LYS A 168 -13.93 44.03 -11.58
CA LYS A 168 -13.23 45.18 -12.20
C LYS A 168 -13.91 45.66 -13.48
N ASN A 169 -14.52 44.75 -14.26
CA ASN A 169 -15.27 45.13 -15.44
C ASN A 169 -16.52 45.96 -15.10
N ILE A 170 -17.20 45.69 -13.98
CA ILE A 170 -18.36 46.50 -13.56
C ILE A 170 -17.96 47.93 -13.22
N GLU A 171 -16.78 48.09 -12.59
CA GLU A 171 -16.21 49.39 -12.24
C GLU A 171 -15.75 50.15 -13.50
N ASN A 172 -15.11 49.45 -14.45
CA ASN A 172 -14.66 50.03 -15.71
C ASN A 172 -15.81 50.60 -16.55
N PHE A 173 -16.94 49.89 -16.62
CA PHE A 173 -18.13 50.33 -17.35
C PHE A 173 -19.04 51.26 -16.55
N GLN A 174 -18.86 51.37 -15.23
CA GLN A 174 -19.77 52.08 -14.31
C GLN A 174 -21.23 51.60 -14.47
N ALA A 175 -21.40 50.30 -14.69
CA ALA A 175 -22.70 49.68 -14.97
C ALA A 175 -23.46 49.36 -13.67
N ASP A 176 -24.79 49.40 -13.74
CA ASP A 176 -25.65 48.93 -12.66
C ASP A 176 -25.70 47.38 -12.67
N PRO A 177 -25.33 46.69 -11.57
CA PRO A 177 -25.38 45.23 -11.47
C PRO A 177 -26.74 44.61 -11.83
N ASP A 178 -27.84 45.34 -11.63
CA ASP A 178 -29.19 44.82 -11.87
C ASP A 178 -29.71 45.08 -13.30
N SER A 179 -28.97 45.86 -14.10
CA SER A 179 -29.35 46.22 -15.46
C SER A 179 -29.40 45.02 -16.41
N VAL A 180 -30.29 45.09 -17.41
CA VAL A 180 -30.46 44.02 -18.42
C VAL A 180 -29.22 43.94 -19.30
N GLU A 181 -28.61 45.09 -19.58
CA GLU A 181 -27.40 45.23 -20.37
C GLU A 181 -26.20 44.58 -19.69
N TRP A 182 -26.06 44.75 -18.35
CA TRP A 182 -25.00 44.10 -17.60
C TRP A 182 -25.20 42.59 -17.52
N LYS A 183 -26.43 42.11 -17.30
CA LYS A 183 -26.73 40.67 -17.28
C LYS A 183 -26.38 40.00 -18.62
N ALA A 184 -26.68 40.64 -19.75
CA ALA A 184 -26.31 40.15 -21.07
C ALA A 184 -24.78 40.10 -21.28
N TYR A 185 -24.03 41.06 -20.74
CA TYR A 185 -22.56 41.02 -20.75
C TYR A 185 -22.00 39.91 -19.85
N VAL A 186 -22.58 39.70 -18.66
CA VAL A 186 -22.19 38.61 -17.75
C VAL A 186 -22.47 37.25 -18.40
N ASP A 187 -23.61 37.07 -19.08
CA ASP A 187 -23.93 35.84 -19.82
C ASP A 187 -22.91 35.55 -20.93
N TYR A 188 -22.43 36.58 -21.62
CA TYR A 188 -21.36 36.43 -22.61
C TYR A 188 -20.05 35.92 -21.98
N VAL A 189 -19.65 36.44 -20.82
CA VAL A 189 -18.45 35.98 -20.11
C VAL A 189 -18.65 34.60 -19.49
N ASP A 190 -19.84 34.31 -18.94
CA ASP A 190 -20.25 33.01 -18.40
C ASP A 190 -20.12 31.91 -19.47
N GLN A 191 -20.58 32.18 -20.70
CA GLN A 191 -20.44 31.25 -21.82
C GLN A 191 -18.98 30.95 -22.18
N LYS A 192 -18.08 31.93 -22.07
CA LYS A 192 -16.64 31.70 -22.30
C LYS A 192 -16.02 30.77 -21.26
N VAL A 193 -16.44 30.88 -20.00
CA VAL A 193 -16.02 29.98 -18.92
C VAL A 193 -16.60 28.58 -19.15
N ALA A 194 -17.86 28.46 -19.54
CA ALA A 194 -18.48 27.15 -19.86
C ALA A 194 -17.74 26.42 -21.00
N VAL A 195 -17.41 27.12 -22.10
CA VAL A 195 -16.61 26.56 -23.21
C VAL A 195 -15.22 26.11 -22.74
N GLY A 196 -14.61 26.85 -21.80
CA GLY A 196 -13.35 26.46 -21.18
C GLY A 196 -13.44 25.12 -20.44
N PHE A 197 -14.50 24.90 -19.66
CA PHE A 197 -14.75 23.63 -18.97
C PHE A 197 -15.04 22.48 -19.93
N PHE A 198 -15.76 22.73 -21.03
CA PHE A 198 -16.00 21.71 -22.06
C PHE A 198 -14.69 21.19 -22.67
N ALA A 199 -13.76 22.10 -22.98
CA ALA A 199 -12.45 21.72 -23.50
C ALA A 199 -11.59 20.97 -22.46
N LEU A 200 -11.66 21.35 -21.18
CA LEU A 200 -10.94 20.70 -20.09
C LEU A 200 -11.36 19.23 -19.93
N ILE A 201 -12.67 19.02 -19.83
CA ILE A 201 -13.25 17.70 -19.61
C ILE A 201 -13.10 16.84 -20.87
N GLY A 202 -13.33 17.42 -22.05
CA GLY A 202 -13.10 16.74 -23.32
C GLY A 202 -11.66 16.26 -23.50
N THR A 203 -10.66 17.01 -23.01
CA THR A 203 -9.25 16.58 -23.04
C THR A 203 -9.01 15.34 -22.15
N SER A 204 -9.61 15.32 -20.96
CA SER A 204 -9.49 14.19 -20.03
C SER A 204 -10.23 12.94 -20.55
N LEU A 205 -11.42 13.10 -21.13
CA LEU A 205 -12.17 11.97 -21.71
C LEU A 205 -11.49 11.42 -22.97
N ASN A 206 -10.94 12.29 -23.84
CA ASN A 206 -10.17 11.85 -25.00
C ASN A 206 -8.94 11.01 -24.63
N PHE A 207 -8.31 11.28 -23.49
CA PHE A 207 -7.22 10.43 -23.01
C PHE A 207 -7.69 8.99 -22.76
N PHE A 208 -8.83 8.80 -22.10
CA PHE A 208 -9.40 7.46 -21.89
C PHE A 208 -9.84 6.82 -23.21
N LEU A 209 -10.45 7.58 -24.12
CA LEU A 209 -10.86 7.06 -25.43
C LEU A 209 -9.66 6.59 -26.28
N ASN A 210 -8.56 7.33 -26.31
CA ASN A 210 -7.37 6.92 -27.06
C ASN A 210 -6.71 5.68 -26.42
N ASN A 211 -6.66 5.62 -25.08
CA ASN A 211 -6.00 4.50 -24.37
C ASN A 211 -6.89 3.26 -24.20
N THR A 212 -8.18 3.32 -24.53
CA THR A 212 -9.11 2.18 -24.48
C THR A 212 -9.56 1.72 -25.86
N ASP A 213 -8.94 2.24 -26.93
CA ASP A 213 -9.29 1.85 -28.29
C ASP A 213 -8.75 0.45 -28.61
N PRO A 214 -9.60 -0.53 -28.99
CA PRO A 214 -9.15 -1.87 -29.34
C PRO A 214 -8.29 -1.94 -30.61
N LEU A 215 -8.40 -0.94 -31.50
CA LEU A 215 -7.72 -0.90 -32.80
C LEU A 215 -6.34 -0.25 -32.71
N GLU A 216 -6.10 0.60 -31.72
CA GLU A 216 -4.78 1.18 -31.48
C GLU A 216 -3.90 0.21 -30.67
N THR A 217 -2.63 0.09 -31.06
CA THR A 217 -1.64 -0.71 -30.32
C THR A 217 -1.19 0.07 -29.08
N THR A 218 -2.07 0.17 -28.09
CA THR A 218 -1.77 0.80 -26.79
C THR A 218 -1.42 -0.27 -25.76
N ASP A 219 -0.52 0.08 -24.84
CA ASP A 219 -0.17 -0.81 -23.73
C ASP A 219 -1.29 -0.84 -22.67
N PRO A 220 -1.39 -1.91 -21.85
CA PRO A 220 -2.42 -2.01 -20.82
C PRO A 220 -2.49 -0.78 -19.91
N LEU A 221 -3.69 -0.23 -19.73
CA LEU A 221 -4.00 0.91 -18.87
C LEU A 221 -4.38 0.45 -17.46
N PHE A 222 -5.13 -0.65 -17.35
CA PHE A 222 -5.63 -1.18 -16.07
C PHE A 222 -5.14 -2.61 -15.82
N GLU A 223 -4.96 -2.96 -14.54
CA GLU A 223 -4.61 -4.32 -14.09
C GLU A 223 -5.59 -4.82 -13.02
N VAL A 224 -6.03 -6.06 -13.15
CA VAL A 224 -6.84 -6.77 -12.15
C VAL A 224 -6.20 -8.11 -11.83
N LYS A 225 -6.20 -8.51 -10.56
CA LYS A 225 -5.63 -9.80 -10.10
C LYS A 225 -6.73 -10.83 -9.93
N LEU A 226 -6.49 -12.05 -10.41
CA LEU A 226 -7.33 -13.21 -10.11
C LEU A 226 -6.74 -13.97 -8.93
N GLU A 227 -7.51 -14.06 -7.85
CA GLU A 227 -7.14 -14.72 -6.60
C GLU A 227 -8.12 -15.86 -6.26
N LEU A 228 -7.60 -16.87 -5.55
CA LEU A 228 -8.40 -17.99 -5.07
C LEU A 228 -8.59 -17.87 -3.56
N ASN A 229 -9.67 -17.20 -3.15
CA ASN A 229 -10.08 -17.08 -1.76
C ASN A 229 -11.14 -18.13 -1.47
N ILE A 230 -10.72 -19.29 -0.95
CA ILE A 230 -11.60 -20.45 -0.71
C ILE A 230 -12.86 -19.98 0.05
N PRO A 231 -14.08 -20.18 -0.49
CA PRO A 231 -14.45 -21.11 -1.57
C PRO A 231 -14.60 -20.53 -2.99
N GLU A 232 -14.30 -19.26 -3.23
CA GLU A 232 -14.60 -18.55 -4.49
C GLU A 232 -13.36 -18.02 -5.23
N MET A 233 -13.49 -17.88 -6.55
CA MET A 233 -12.52 -17.15 -7.38
C MET A 233 -12.93 -15.69 -7.38
N GLN A 234 -12.06 -14.82 -6.89
CA GLN A 234 -12.34 -13.39 -6.77
C GLN A 234 -11.34 -12.58 -7.58
N PHE A 235 -11.86 -11.55 -8.23
CA PHE A 235 -11.05 -10.52 -8.85
C PHE A 235 -10.76 -9.43 -7.82
N SER A 236 -9.52 -8.94 -7.78
CA SER A 236 -9.10 -7.81 -6.95
C SER A 236 -8.51 -6.73 -7.87
N PRO A 237 -9.21 -5.60 -8.10
CA PRO A 237 -10.57 -5.25 -7.65
C PRO A 237 -11.69 -6.10 -8.29
N SER A 238 -12.89 -6.11 -7.69
CA SER A 238 -14.03 -6.94 -8.12
C SER A 238 -14.58 -6.53 -9.49
N LEU A 239 -14.84 -7.48 -10.38
CA LEU A 239 -15.48 -7.23 -11.68
C LEU A 239 -17.02 -7.29 -11.64
N ASN A 240 -17.60 -7.56 -10.48
CA ASN A 240 -19.06 -7.58 -10.34
C ASN A 240 -19.61 -6.15 -10.25
N ILE A 241 -20.50 -5.79 -11.18
CA ILE A 241 -21.09 -4.43 -11.33
C ILE A 241 -21.90 -4.03 -10.08
N GLN A 242 -22.36 -4.99 -9.27
CA GLN A 242 -23.18 -4.70 -8.07
C GLN A 242 -22.36 -4.42 -6.80
N ASN A 243 -21.04 -4.58 -6.83
CA ASN A 243 -20.22 -4.49 -5.63
C ASN A 243 -19.62 -3.08 -5.50
N PRO A 244 -19.97 -2.28 -4.46
CA PRO A 244 -19.71 -0.83 -4.34
C PRO A 244 -18.22 -0.39 -4.26
N ASP A 245 -17.27 -1.30 -4.48
CA ASP A 245 -15.83 -1.05 -4.57
C ASP A 245 -15.23 -1.82 -5.77
N GLY A 246 -16.04 -1.98 -6.83
CA GLY A 246 -15.68 -2.72 -8.03
C GLY A 246 -14.81 -1.94 -9.01
N PHE A 247 -14.29 -2.63 -10.02
CA PHE A 247 -13.60 -2.00 -11.14
C PHE A 247 -14.51 -1.03 -11.91
N TRP A 248 -15.80 -1.35 -12.03
CA TRP A 248 -16.78 -0.49 -12.68
C TRP A 248 -16.97 0.83 -11.89
N ASP A 249 -17.22 0.74 -10.58
CA ASP A 249 -17.35 1.91 -9.69
C ASP A 249 -16.05 2.72 -9.62
N LEU A 250 -14.89 2.06 -9.70
CA LEU A 250 -13.60 2.75 -9.79
C LEU A 250 -13.55 3.64 -11.04
N VAL A 251 -13.92 3.12 -12.21
CA VAL A 251 -13.90 3.91 -13.45
C VAL A 251 -15.01 4.95 -13.45
N GLU A 252 -16.20 4.64 -12.94
CA GLU A 252 -17.28 5.62 -12.77
C GLU A 252 -16.85 6.77 -11.86
N GLY A 253 -16.25 6.47 -10.71
CA GLY A 253 -15.71 7.47 -9.80
C GLY A 253 -14.60 8.32 -10.44
N LEU A 254 -13.79 7.77 -11.36
CA LEU A 254 -12.82 8.56 -12.12
C LEU A 254 -13.52 9.50 -13.12
N MET A 255 -14.64 9.08 -13.72
CA MET A 255 -15.44 9.96 -14.58
C MET A 255 -16.08 11.08 -13.75
N ASP A 256 -16.67 10.76 -12.60
CA ASP A 256 -17.27 11.75 -11.70
C ASP A 256 -16.24 12.76 -11.18
N ASP A 257 -15.03 12.30 -10.87
CA ASP A 257 -13.89 13.17 -10.51
C ASP A 257 -13.56 14.18 -11.63
N ILE A 258 -13.57 13.74 -12.89
CA ILE A 258 -13.33 14.62 -14.05
C ILE A 258 -14.44 15.67 -14.16
N TYR A 259 -15.70 15.27 -13.97
CA TYR A 259 -16.85 16.19 -14.04
C TYR A 259 -16.88 17.17 -12.86
N SER A 260 -16.50 16.72 -11.66
CA SER A 260 -16.47 17.54 -10.45
C SER A 260 -15.59 18.80 -10.58
N GLN A 261 -14.65 18.82 -11.53
CA GLN A 261 -13.84 20.01 -11.83
C GLN A 261 -14.67 21.23 -12.22
N ALA A 262 -15.83 21.03 -12.87
CA ALA A 262 -16.76 22.11 -13.24
C ALA A 262 -17.53 22.69 -12.04
N SER A 263 -17.43 22.06 -10.87
CA SER A 263 -17.99 22.57 -9.61
C SER A 263 -17.09 23.60 -8.90
N GLY A 264 -15.81 23.67 -9.28
CA GLY A 264 -14.79 24.48 -8.58
C GLY A 264 -14.95 26.00 -8.75
N ILE A 265 -15.76 26.47 -9.70
CA ILE A 265 -16.05 27.89 -9.93
C ILE A 265 -17.55 28.14 -9.75
N GLN A 266 -17.90 29.10 -8.89
CA GLN A 266 -19.28 29.56 -8.77
C GLN A 266 -19.71 30.25 -10.06
N ARG A 267 -20.93 29.96 -10.52
CA ARG A 267 -21.43 30.51 -11.78
C ARG A 267 -21.42 32.04 -11.78
N LEU A 268 -21.00 32.66 -12.89
CA LEU A 268 -20.90 34.11 -13.00
C LEU A 268 -22.30 34.73 -13.16
N ALA A 269 -23.13 34.10 -14.00
CA ALA A 269 -24.52 34.48 -14.23
C ALA A 269 -25.44 34.02 -13.08
N LYS A 270 -25.39 34.73 -11.95
CA LYS A 270 -26.21 34.43 -10.76
C LYS A 270 -27.73 34.42 -11.03
N HIS A 271 -28.18 35.08 -12.09
CA HIS A 271 -29.59 35.13 -12.50
C HIS A 271 -30.10 33.83 -13.14
N ASN A 272 -29.22 32.89 -13.50
CA ASN A 272 -29.63 31.62 -14.11
C ASN A 272 -30.07 30.54 -13.07
N ASN A 273 -30.06 30.85 -11.76
CA ASN A 273 -30.43 29.93 -10.66
C ASN A 273 -29.64 28.61 -10.60
N VAL A 274 -28.55 28.47 -11.34
CA VAL A 274 -27.63 27.33 -11.29
C VAL A 274 -26.36 27.75 -10.55
N HIS A 275 -25.91 26.93 -9.60
CA HIS A 275 -24.78 27.27 -8.73
C HIS A 275 -23.40 27.02 -9.36
N ASN A 276 -23.28 26.05 -10.27
CA ASN A 276 -22.03 25.64 -10.92
C ASN A 276 -22.24 25.33 -12.42
N TYR A 277 -21.17 24.92 -13.11
CA TYR A 277 -21.18 24.62 -14.55
C TYR A 277 -21.37 23.13 -14.88
N GLU A 278 -21.54 22.27 -13.88
CA GLU A 278 -21.65 20.82 -14.04
C GLU A 278 -22.91 20.39 -14.82
N PRO A 279 -24.12 20.95 -14.59
CA PRO A 279 -25.30 20.60 -15.38
C PRO A 279 -25.15 20.92 -16.88
N ASP A 280 -24.35 21.92 -17.23
CA ASP A 280 -24.11 22.30 -18.62
C ASP A 280 -23.31 21.22 -19.37
N LEU A 281 -22.58 20.34 -18.65
CA LEU A 281 -21.84 19.21 -19.23
C LEU A 281 -22.75 18.06 -19.62
N GLU A 282 -23.78 17.79 -18.82
CA GLU A 282 -24.76 16.73 -19.11
C GLU A 282 -25.63 17.10 -20.32
N ILE A 283 -25.84 18.40 -20.55
CA ILE A 283 -26.56 18.92 -21.71
C ILE A 283 -25.70 18.85 -22.99
N ASN A 284 -24.38 18.77 -22.86
CA ASN A 284 -23.48 18.73 -24.01
C ASN A 284 -23.38 17.30 -24.58
N ASP A 285 -24.04 17.08 -25.72
CA ASP A 285 -24.09 15.79 -26.41
C ASP A 285 -22.70 15.18 -26.69
N GLU A 286 -21.69 15.99 -27.03
CA GLU A 286 -20.35 15.47 -27.36
C GLU A 286 -19.67 14.85 -26.13
N ILE A 287 -19.71 15.55 -24.99
CA ILE A 287 -19.10 15.10 -23.74
C ILE A 287 -19.86 13.90 -23.15
N ALA A 288 -21.20 13.93 -23.18
CA ALA A 288 -22.03 12.82 -22.75
C ALA A 288 -21.74 11.54 -23.57
N THR A 289 -21.65 11.66 -24.90
CA THR A 289 -21.33 10.53 -25.80
C THR A 289 -19.93 9.95 -25.51
N MET A 290 -18.95 10.82 -25.21
CA MET A 290 -17.61 10.37 -24.83
C MET A 290 -17.62 9.53 -23.55
N ARG A 291 -18.34 9.97 -22.50
CA ARG A 291 -18.49 9.22 -21.24
C ARG A 291 -19.15 7.86 -21.48
N GLU A 292 -20.26 7.82 -22.19
CA GLU A 292 -20.98 6.58 -22.52
C GLU A 292 -20.09 5.58 -23.27
N THR A 293 -19.27 6.06 -24.20
CA THR A 293 -18.35 5.22 -24.98
C THR A 293 -17.26 4.58 -24.10
N VAL A 294 -16.70 5.33 -23.14
CA VAL A 294 -15.71 4.79 -22.20
C VAL A 294 -16.34 3.70 -21.32
N MET A 295 -17.52 3.95 -20.75
CA MET A 295 -18.21 2.99 -19.89
C MET A 295 -18.62 1.72 -20.66
N ALA A 296 -19.08 1.85 -21.91
CA ALA A 296 -19.42 0.70 -22.75
C ALA A 296 -18.20 -0.20 -23.05
N ARG A 297 -17.01 0.38 -23.21
CA ARG A 297 -15.76 -0.37 -23.39
C ARG A 297 -15.37 -1.15 -22.12
N VAL A 298 -15.58 -0.54 -20.95
CA VAL A 298 -15.38 -1.19 -19.64
C VAL A 298 -16.29 -2.40 -19.49
N ASP A 299 -17.58 -2.27 -19.79
CA ASP A 299 -18.55 -3.37 -19.72
C ASP A 299 -18.17 -4.53 -20.65
N SER A 300 -17.73 -4.23 -21.88
CA SER A 300 -17.26 -5.25 -22.83
C SER A 300 -16.11 -6.09 -22.27
N VAL A 301 -15.09 -5.43 -21.72
CA VAL A 301 -13.90 -6.09 -21.20
C VAL A 301 -14.18 -6.87 -19.91
N ILE A 302 -15.05 -6.34 -19.04
CA ILE A 302 -15.53 -7.04 -17.84
C ILE A 302 -16.18 -8.38 -18.24
N ASN A 303 -17.03 -8.37 -19.27
CA ASN A 303 -17.67 -9.59 -19.77
C ASN A 303 -16.66 -10.61 -20.32
N GLN A 304 -15.69 -10.16 -21.11
CA GLN A 304 -14.63 -11.04 -21.63
C GLN A 304 -13.76 -11.66 -20.52
N ALA A 305 -13.41 -10.88 -19.49
CA ALA A 305 -12.63 -11.35 -18.35
C ALA A 305 -13.41 -12.35 -17.48
N MET A 306 -14.72 -12.12 -17.27
CA MET A 306 -15.60 -13.07 -16.59
C MET A 306 -15.76 -14.39 -17.37
N GLU A 307 -15.94 -14.31 -18.69
CA GLU A 307 -16.03 -15.51 -19.54
C GLU A 307 -14.73 -16.33 -19.50
N TYR A 308 -13.57 -15.66 -19.45
CA TYR A 308 -12.28 -16.32 -19.26
C TYR A 308 -12.16 -16.98 -17.88
N SER A 309 -12.66 -16.34 -16.81
CA SER A 309 -12.68 -16.93 -15.46
C SER A 309 -13.50 -18.22 -15.39
N ASN A 310 -14.63 -18.28 -16.09
CA ASN A 310 -15.49 -19.47 -16.14
C ASN A 310 -14.77 -20.71 -16.68
N THR A 311 -13.72 -20.55 -17.51
CA THR A 311 -12.90 -21.67 -17.98
C THR A 311 -12.17 -22.42 -16.85
N PHE A 312 -11.96 -21.78 -15.69
CA PHE A 312 -11.34 -22.38 -14.51
C PHE A 312 -12.33 -23.11 -13.59
N GLU A 313 -13.63 -23.00 -13.83
CA GLU A 313 -14.66 -23.68 -13.03
C GLU A 313 -14.52 -25.22 -13.07
N LYS A 314 -13.90 -25.77 -14.12
CA LYS A 314 -13.55 -27.19 -14.20
C LYS A 314 -12.66 -27.67 -13.04
N TYR A 315 -11.89 -26.79 -12.41
CA TYR A 315 -11.04 -27.11 -11.26
C TYR A 315 -11.75 -26.93 -9.91
N SER A 316 -13.00 -26.45 -9.90
CA SER A 316 -13.70 -26.02 -8.68
C SER A 316 -13.93 -27.12 -7.64
N TYR A 317 -13.97 -28.37 -8.07
CA TYR A 317 -14.07 -29.51 -7.17
C TYR A 317 -12.90 -29.60 -6.18
N LEU A 318 -11.73 -29.03 -6.52
CA LEU A 318 -10.53 -29.09 -5.68
C LEU A 318 -10.62 -28.22 -4.42
N TRP A 319 -11.39 -27.13 -4.45
CA TRP A 319 -11.52 -26.20 -3.31
C TRP A 319 -12.93 -26.11 -2.74
N LYS A 320 -13.96 -26.58 -3.45
CA LYS A 320 -15.34 -26.67 -2.93
C LYS A 320 -15.59 -27.91 -2.07
N ARG A 321 -14.79 -28.97 -2.20
CA ARG A 321 -14.96 -30.22 -1.44
C ARG A 321 -14.11 -30.24 -0.17
N ASP A 322 -14.68 -30.72 0.92
CA ASP A 322 -13.90 -31.02 2.12
C ASP A 322 -13.03 -32.26 1.90
N ARG A 323 -11.76 -32.15 2.26
CA ARG A 323 -10.75 -33.21 2.16
C ARG A 323 -11.09 -34.38 3.09
N SER A 324 -11.65 -34.10 4.26
CA SER A 324 -12.01 -35.11 5.25
C SER A 324 -13.21 -35.94 4.80
N GLU A 325 -14.28 -35.29 4.32
CA GLU A 325 -15.45 -35.97 3.75
C GLU A 325 -15.09 -36.80 2.51
N PHE A 326 -14.24 -36.26 1.62
CA PHE A 326 -13.78 -36.99 0.44
C PHE A 326 -12.99 -38.24 0.80
N MET A 327 -12.09 -38.15 1.79
CA MET A 327 -11.36 -39.32 2.29
C MET A 327 -12.31 -40.36 2.91
N GLN A 328 -13.26 -39.95 3.74
CA GLN A 328 -14.24 -40.88 4.33
C GLN A 328 -15.09 -41.59 3.26
N GLN A 329 -15.53 -40.87 2.23
CA GLN A 329 -16.26 -41.45 1.11
C GLN A 329 -15.39 -42.42 0.30
N PHE A 330 -14.13 -42.06 0.05
CA PHE A 330 -13.18 -42.92 -0.64
C PHE A 330 -12.89 -44.23 0.13
N LEU A 331 -12.73 -44.15 1.45
CA LEU A 331 -12.53 -45.32 2.32
C LEU A 331 -13.75 -46.26 2.38
N LEU A 332 -14.96 -45.73 2.17
CA LEU A 332 -16.20 -46.52 2.20
C LEU A 332 -16.53 -47.23 0.87
N TYR A 333 -16.21 -46.62 -0.27
CA TYR A 333 -16.70 -47.06 -1.59
C TYR A 333 -15.61 -47.42 -2.61
N GLY A 334 -14.34 -47.10 -2.37
CA GLY A 334 -13.22 -47.46 -3.25
C GLY A 334 -13.12 -46.67 -4.56
N GLU A 335 -14.25 -46.16 -5.07
CA GLU A 335 -14.35 -45.24 -6.21
C GLU A 335 -15.04 -43.93 -5.82
N VAL A 336 -14.63 -42.85 -6.46
CA VAL A 336 -15.29 -41.54 -6.33
C VAL A 336 -16.58 -41.57 -7.14
N LEU A 337 -17.73 -41.59 -6.47
CA LEU A 337 -19.01 -41.38 -7.13
C LEU A 337 -19.01 -39.98 -7.79
N ILE A 338 -18.92 -39.94 -9.11
CA ILE A 338 -18.99 -38.70 -9.90
C ILE A 338 -20.41 -38.14 -9.74
N ALA A 339 -20.55 -37.09 -8.94
CA ALA A 339 -21.80 -36.38 -8.74
C ALA A 339 -22.19 -35.61 -10.02
N GLN A 340 -22.96 -36.25 -10.89
CA GLN A 340 -23.88 -35.56 -11.80
C GLN A 340 -25.36 -35.87 -11.55
N ALA A 341 -25.72 -36.53 -10.43
CA ALA A 341 -27.11 -36.65 -10.03
C ALA A 341 -27.27 -36.65 -8.49
N THR A 342 -27.90 -35.58 -7.98
CA THR A 342 -28.73 -35.50 -6.76
C THR A 342 -28.33 -36.31 -5.52
N LYS A 343 -27.94 -35.57 -4.47
CA LYS A 343 -27.66 -35.96 -3.07
C LYS A 343 -28.78 -36.75 -2.33
N THR A 344 -29.81 -37.27 -3.02
CA THR A 344 -31.02 -37.83 -2.38
C THR A 344 -31.37 -39.27 -2.74
N VAL A 345 -30.62 -39.97 -3.61
CA VAL A 345 -31.05 -41.31 -4.08
C VAL A 345 -30.03 -42.45 -3.85
N ILE A 346 -28.75 -42.19 -3.53
CA ILE A 346 -27.72 -43.26 -3.60
C ILE A 346 -27.19 -43.71 -2.22
N GLU A 347 -27.52 -43.03 -1.11
CA GLU A 347 -27.03 -43.43 0.23
C GLU A 347 -27.60 -44.76 0.76
N GLN A 348 -28.60 -45.36 0.10
CA GLN A 348 -29.24 -46.59 0.59
C GLN A 348 -28.84 -47.90 -0.10
N ASP A 349 -28.11 -47.90 -1.23
CA ASP A 349 -27.89 -49.15 -2.02
C ASP A 349 -26.50 -49.36 -2.66
N ALA A 350 -25.49 -48.52 -2.41
CA ALA A 350 -24.13 -48.75 -2.93
C ALA A 350 -23.37 -49.81 -2.08
N PRO A 351 -22.84 -50.90 -2.66
CA PRO A 351 -22.11 -51.92 -1.89
C PRO A 351 -20.81 -51.33 -1.34
N LYS A 352 -20.66 -51.32 -0.02
CA LYS A 352 -19.43 -50.88 0.67
C LYS A 352 -18.26 -51.76 0.23
N LYS A 353 -17.40 -51.22 -0.62
CA LYS A 353 -16.16 -51.87 -1.07
C LYS A 353 -14.99 -51.01 -0.59
N PRO A 354 -14.17 -51.48 0.36
CA PRO A 354 -12.99 -50.74 0.77
C PRO A 354 -12.01 -50.60 -0.42
N PRO A 355 -11.30 -49.46 -0.56
CA PRO A 355 -10.37 -49.21 -1.66
C PRO A 355 -9.22 -50.21 -1.66
N THR A 356 -8.84 -50.72 -2.83
CA THR A 356 -7.60 -51.49 -2.99
C THR A 356 -6.40 -50.56 -3.21
N LEU A 357 -5.19 -51.08 -3.02
CA LEU A 357 -3.94 -50.35 -3.22
C LEU A 357 -3.81 -49.69 -4.60
N GLN A 358 -4.37 -50.34 -5.63
CA GLN A 358 -4.38 -49.84 -6.99
C GLN A 358 -5.24 -48.57 -7.14
N HIS A 359 -6.37 -48.47 -6.43
CA HIS A 359 -7.23 -47.29 -6.45
C HIS A 359 -6.52 -46.09 -5.80
N PHE A 360 -5.75 -46.31 -4.73
CA PHE A 360 -4.90 -45.26 -4.15
C PHE A 360 -3.86 -44.76 -5.15
N LYS A 361 -3.24 -45.66 -5.91
CA LYS A 361 -2.27 -45.31 -6.94
C LYS A 361 -2.89 -44.44 -8.05
N GLU A 362 -4.02 -44.88 -8.60
CA GLU A 362 -4.73 -44.17 -9.67
C GLU A 362 -5.17 -42.77 -9.24
N GLN A 363 -5.63 -42.59 -8.00
CA GLN A 363 -6.00 -41.26 -7.48
C GLN A 363 -4.78 -40.35 -7.34
N ILE A 364 -3.65 -40.86 -6.83
CA ILE A 364 -2.40 -40.08 -6.72
C ILE A 364 -1.92 -39.64 -8.11
N ASP A 365 -1.89 -40.55 -9.08
CA ASP A 365 -1.50 -40.27 -10.47
C ASP A 365 -2.43 -39.21 -11.11
N THR A 366 -3.74 -39.28 -10.85
CA THR A 366 -4.72 -38.31 -11.36
C THR A 366 -4.43 -36.89 -10.86
N PHE A 367 -4.10 -36.72 -9.57
CA PHE A 367 -3.75 -35.41 -9.03
C PHE A 367 -2.38 -34.91 -9.52
N GLU A 368 -1.43 -35.80 -9.79
CA GLU A 368 -0.14 -35.44 -10.38
C GLU A 368 -0.29 -35.00 -11.85
N LEU A 369 -1.19 -35.60 -12.62
CA LEU A 369 -1.54 -35.13 -13.98
C LEU A 369 -2.19 -33.75 -13.96
N VAL A 370 -3.17 -33.52 -13.08
CA VAL A 370 -3.84 -32.21 -12.92
C VAL A 370 -2.85 -31.13 -12.48
N TYR A 371 -1.82 -31.50 -11.69
CA TYR A 371 -0.74 -30.60 -11.32
C TYR A 371 0.07 -30.12 -12.53
N GLU A 372 0.44 -31.02 -13.46
CA GLU A 372 1.16 -30.65 -14.68
C GLU A 372 0.28 -29.83 -15.66
N GLU A 373 -1.01 -30.11 -15.75
CA GLU A 373 -1.95 -29.26 -16.51
C GLU A 373 -2.03 -27.83 -15.95
N ALA A 374 -2.18 -27.69 -14.62
CA ALA A 374 -2.26 -26.40 -13.95
C ALA A 374 -0.96 -25.58 -14.09
N LYS A 375 0.19 -26.26 -14.19
CA LYS A 375 1.50 -25.65 -14.44
C LYS A 375 1.60 -25.03 -15.84
N GLY A 376 0.85 -25.53 -16.83
CA GLY A 376 0.78 -25.01 -18.19
C GLY A 376 0.00 -23.69 -18.34
N ILE A 377 -0.76 -23.25 -17.32
CA ILE A 377 -1.58 -22.02 -17.37
C ILE A 377 -0.68 -20.78 -17.54
N LYS A 378 -1.06 -19.89 -18.48
CA LYS A 378 -0.37 -18.61 -18.73
C LYS A 378 -0.41 -17.72 -17.48
N LYS A 379 0.66 -16.97 -17.23
CA LYS A 379 0.81 -16.13 -16.02
C LYS A 379 0.02 -14.82 -16.11
N ILE A 380 -0.14 -14.27 -17.31
CA ILE A 380 -0.78 -12.97 -17.58
C ILE A 380 -1.63 -13.14 -18.85
N MET A 381 -2.82 -12.54 -18.86
CA MET A 381 -3.70 -12.43 -20.02
C MET A 381 -4.03 -10.96 -20.28
N ILE A 382 -4.12 -10.54 -21.54
CA ILE A 382 -4.45 -9.16 -21.95
C ILE A 382 -5.70 -9.21 -22.84
N PHE A 383 -6.67 -8.36 -22.53
CA PHE A 383 -7.93 -8.18 -23.26
C PHE A 383 -7.93 -6.79 -23.93
N ASP A 384 -8.39 -6.74 -25.18
CA ASP A 384 -8.52 -5.53 -26.01
C ASP A 384 -7.28 -4.59 -25.98
N ASN A 385 -6.09 -5.15 -25.74
CA ASN A 385 -4.78 -4.49 -25.55
C ASN A 385 -4.65 -3.54 -24.34
N TRP A 386 -5.74 -2.99 -23.81
CA TRP A 386 -5.71 -2.03 -22.71
C TRP A 386 -6.01 -2.61 -21.31
N PHE A 387 -6.48 -3.86 -21.20
CA PHE A 387 -6.86 -4.45 -19.90
C PHE A 387 -6.07 -5.73 -19.58
N ARG A 388 -5.36 -5.73 -18.45
CA ARG A 388 -4.46 -6.83 -18.06
C ARG A 388 -5.03 -7.59 -16.86
N VAL A 389 -5.03 -8.93 -16.94
CA VAL A 389 -5.37 -9.81 -15.81
C VAL A 389 -4.15 -10.60 -15.36
N ASP A 390 -3.76 -10.45 -14.09
CA ASP A 390 -2.70 -11.23 -13.46
C ASP A 390 -3.25 -12.52 -12.83
N ILE A 391 -2.79 -13.66 -13.34
CA ILE A 391 -3.27 -15.00 -12.95
C ILE A 391 -2.25 -15.69 -12.01
N ARG A 392 -1.09 -15.07 -11.75
CA ARG A 392 -0.04 -15.67 -10.91
C ARG A 392 -0.55 -16.07 -9.51
N PRO A 393 -1.31 -15.24 -8.78
CA PRO A 393 -1.82 -15.60 -7.45
C PRO A 393 -2.74 -16.83 -7.49
N PHE A 394 -3.73 -16.82 -8.38
CA PHE A 394 -4.62 -17.97 -8.62
C PHE A 394 -3.83 -19.24 -8.95
N LYS A 395 -2.86 -19.15 -9.87
CA LYS A 395 -2.02 -20.30 -10.26
C LYS A 395 -1.27 -20.90 -9.08
N TYR A 396 -0.64 -20.06 -8.25
CA TYR A 396 0.07 -20.55 -7.05
C TYR A 396 -0.90 -21.16 -6.03
N GLY A 397 -2.08 -20.56 -5.83
CA GLY A 397 -3.14 -21.10 -4.98
C GLY A 397 -3.60 -22.49 -5.44
N LEU A 398 -3.89 -22.63 -6.73
CA LEU A 398 -4.33 -23.89 -7.34
C LEU A 398 -3.27 -25.01 -7.20
N LEU A 399 -2.01 -24.72 -7.52
CA LEU A 399 -0.92 -25.71 -7.40
C LEU A 399 -0.72 -26.17 -5.95
N ASN A 400 -0.84 -25.27 -4.98
CA ASN A 400 -0.74 -25.62 -3.56
C ASN A 400 -1.90 -26.52 -3.10
N ILE A 401 -3.12 -26.27 -3.58
CA ILE A 401 -4.28 -27.11 -3.24
C ILE A 401 -4.11 -28.51 -3.82
N ILE A 402 -3.71 -28.65 -5.09
CA ILE A 402 -3.48 -29.95 -5.73
C ILE A 402 -2.42 -30.76 -4.96
N LYS A 403 -1.33 -30.12 -4.53
CA LYS A 403 -0.28 -30.78 -3.74
C LYS A 403 -0.78 -31.28 -2.38
N LYS A 404 -1.67 -30.52 -1.72
CA LYS A 404 -2.31 -30.94 -0.46
C LYS A 404 -3.20 -32.17 -0.63
N TRP A 405 -3.89 -32.30 -1.78
CA TRP A 405 -4.69 -33.49 -2.09
C TRP A 405 -3.83 -34.74 -2.26
N SER A 406 -2.73 -34.65 -3.04
CA SER A 406 -1.79 -35.77 -3.20
C SER A 406 -1.15 -36.20 -1.87
N PHE A 407 -0.76 -35.23 -1.01
CA PHE A 407 -0.13 -35.52 0.28
C PHE A 407 -1.06 -36.24 1.26
N MET A 408 -2.35 -35.91 1.27
CA MET A 408 -3.34 -36.54 2.15
C MET A 408 -3.42 -38.07 1.95
N PHE A 409 -3.40 -38.55 0.70
CA PHE A 409 -3.42 -39.98 0.39
C PHE A 409 -2.13 -40.67 0.82
N LYS A 410 -0.98 -40.02 0.61
CA LYS A 410 0.33 -40.53 1.03
C LYS A 410 0.41 -40.67 2.55
N GLN A 411 -0.06 -39.68 3.30
CA GLN A 411 -0.06 -39.69 4.78
C GLN A 411 -0.98 -40.78 5.37
N TYR A 412 -2.17 -40.99 4.80
CA TYR A 412 -3.08 -42.04 5.27
C TYR A 412 -2.47 -43.45 5.16
N LEU A 413 -1.76 -43.74 4.06
CA LEU A 413 -1.10 -45.02 3.86
C LEU A 413 0.03 -45.26 4.88
N ILE A 414 0.74 -44.21 5.29
CA ILE A 414 1.76 -44.27 6.34
C ILE A 414 1.10 -44.63 7.69
N ASP A 415 0.06 -43.89 8.08
CA ASP A 415 -0.60 -44.08 9.38
C ASP A 415 -1.29 -45.44 9.49
N HIS A 416 -1.87 -45.93 8.39
CA HIS A 416 -2.50 -47.26 8.33
C HIS A 416 -1.50 -48.37 8.65
N VAL A 417 -0.32 -48.36 8.02
CA VAL A 417 0.71 -49.39 8.26
C VAL A 417 1.18 -49.39 9.72
N ILE A 418 1.36 -48.21 10.32
CA ILE A 418 1.86 -48.08 11.70
C ILE A 418 0.82 -48.57 12.72
N ASN A 419 -0.44 -48.14 12.61
CA ASN A 419 -1.48 -48.48 13.60
C ASN A 419 -1.85 -49.97 13.56
N SER A 420 -1.94 -50.53 12.35
CA SER A 420 -2.24 -51.94 12.13
C SER A 420 -1.24 -52.91 12.78
N LEU A 421 0.06 -52.57 12.79
CA LEU A 421 1.08 -53.42 13.40
C LEU A 421 1.09 -53.33 14.93
N ASN A 422 0.78 -52.15 15.49
CA ASN A 422 0.74 -51.94 16.95
C ASN A 422 -0.48 -52.63 17.60
N GLU A 423 -1.67 -52.55 17.00
CA GLU A 423 -2.88 -53.19 17.53
C GLU A 423 -2.74 -54.73 17.61
N LEU A 424 -2.08 -55.33 16.62
CA LEU A 424 -1.86 -56.77 16.60
C LEU A 424 -0.93 -57.23 17.72
N GLU A 425 0.09 -56.43 18.07
CA GLU A 425 1.00 -56.75 19.16
C GLU A 425 0.28 -56.78 20.52
N GLU A 426 -0.60 -55.80 20.78
CA GLU A 426 -1.38 -55.72 22.03
C GLU A 426 -2.38 -56.87 22.18
N PHE A 427 -3.06 -57.27 21.10
CA PHE A 427 -4.03 -58.36 21.15
C PHE A 427 -3.42 -59.73 21.50
N ILE A 428 -2.21 -60.01 21.01
CA ILE A 428 -1.52 -61.28 21.26
C ILE A 428 -1.22 -61.45 22.76
N GLU A 429 -0.85 -60.37 23.46
CA GLU A 429 -0.55 -60.43 24.89
C GLU A 429 -1.78 -60.79 25.73
N VAL A 430 -2.95 -60.21 25.42
CA VAL A 430 -4.19 -60.46 26.17
C VAL A 430 -4.73 -61.89 25.95
N ALA A 431 -4.64 -62.40 24.72
CA ALA A 431 -5.16 -63.72 24.38
C ALA A 431 -4.36 -64.87 25.04
N ASP A 432 -3.02 -64.73 25.14
CA ASP A 432 -2.17 -65.72 25.78
C ASP A 432 -2.41 -65.82 27.31
N GLU A 433 -2.79 -64.71 27.97
CA GLU A 433 -3.08 -64.68 29.41
C GLU A 433 -4.43 -65.36 29.76
N GLY A 434 -5.44 -65.19 28.90
CA GLY A 434 -6.79 -65.75 29.09
C GLY A 434 -6.86 -67.28 28.94
N LEU A 435 -6.07 -67.85 28.02
CA LEU A 435 -6.07 -69.29 27.71
C LEU A 435 -5.31 -70.15 28.75
N GLY A 436 -4.62 -69.54 29.71
CA GLY A 436 -3.80 -70.24 30.70
C GLY A 436 -4.53 -70.78 31.95
N LYS A 437 -5.86 -70.65 32.08
CA LYS A 437 -6.64 -71.00 33.30
C LYS A 437 -7.36 -72.37 33.18
N THR A 438 -7.33 -73.23 34.22
CA THR A 438 -7.87 -74.63 34.22
C THR A 438 -9.22 -74.78 34.95
N VAL A 439 -10.10 -75.73 34.55
CA VAL A 439 -11.49 -75.93 35.05
C VAL A 439 -11.73 -77.38 35.56
N GLU A 440 -12.56 -77.59 36.60
CA GLU A 440 -12.99 -78.93 37.13
C GLU A 440 -14.52 -79.19 36.96
N GLU A 441 -14.97 -80.45 37.08
CA GLU A 441 -16.40 -80.85 36.91
C GLU A 441 -17.32 -80.27 38.00
N GLY A 442 -18.30 -79.44 37.60
CA GLY A 442 -19.36 -78.91 38.47
C GLY A 442 -19.44 -77.38 38.56
N ASP A 443 -18.44 -76.66 38.04
CA ASP A 443 -18.41 -75.19 38.03
C ASP A 443 -18.93 -74.62 36.71
N TYR A 444 -20.19 -74.20 36.71
CA TYR A 444 -20.87 -73.60 35.53
C TYR A 444 -20.20 -72.28 35.08
N ASP A 445 -19.76 -71.43 36.01
CA ASP A 445 -19.29 -70.08 35.69
C ASP A 445 -17.87 -70.06 35.08
N GLN A 446 -16.98 -70.95 35.51
CA GLN A 446 -15.62 -71.04 34.93
C GLN A 446 -15.62 -71.66 33.52
N LEU A 447 -16.56 -72.57 33.26
CA LEU A 447 -16.81 -73.15 31.94
C LEU A 447 -17.19 -72.07 30.92
N VAL A 448 -17.99 -71.08 31.35
CA VAL A 448 -18.47 -69.96 30.51
C VAL A 448 -17.31 -69.02 30.14
N ALA A 449 -16.46 -68.65 31.09
CA ALA A 449 -15.36 -67.70 30.86
C ALA A 449 -14.27 -68.25 29.89
N VAL A 450 -13.94 -69.54 29.98
CA VAL A 450 -12.97 -70.18 29.08
C VAL A 450 -13.54 -70.36 27.67
N MET A 451 -14.85 -70.66 27.56
CA MET A 451 -15.53 -70.71 26.27
C MET A 451 -15.60 -69.36 25.57
N GLU A 452 -15.69 -68.25 26.31
CA GLU A 452 -15.73 -66.89 25.76
C GLU A 452 -14.40 -66.51 25.07
N GLN A 453 -13.26 -66.78 25.70
CA GLN A 453 -11.93 -66.47 25.14
C GLN A 453 -11.54 -67.38 23.98
N LEU A 454 -11.92 -68.67 24.01
CA LEU A 454 -11.74 -69.58 22.88
C LEU A 454 -12.53 -69.14 21.63
N ASN A 455 -13.71 -68.55 21.84
CA ASN A 455 -14.52 -68.04 20.75
C ASN A 455 -13.92 -66.75 20.15
N ALA A 456 -13.26 -65.92 20.96
CA ALA A 456 -12.59 -64.70 20.50
C ALA A 456 -11.37 -64.98 19.60
N VAL A 457 -10.50 -65.93 19.98
CA VAL A 457 -9.32 -66.33 19.19
C VAL A 457 -9.73 -66.98 17.87
N HIS A 458 -10.79 -67.81 17.89
CA HIS A 458 -11.28 -68.46 16.68
C HIS A 458 -11.81 -67.46 15.65
N LYS A 459 -12.52 -66.41 16.09
CA LYS A 459 -13.09 -65.41 15.19
C LYS A 459 -12.03 -64.55 14.48
N ARG A 460 -10.90 -64.26 15.13
CA ARG A 460 -9.85 -63.36 14.59
C ARG A 460 -8.78 -64.08 13.75
N GLN A 461 -8.88 -65.40 13.61
CA GLN A 461 -7.83 -66.23 13.04
C GLN A 461 -7.58 -66.03 11.56
N ASP A 462 -8.64 -66.04 10.75
CA ASP A 462 -8.52 -65.96 9.30
C ASP A 462 -8.07 -64.55 8.84
N ASP A 463 -8.54 -63.50 9.53
CA ASP A 463 -8.25 -62.11 9.19
C ASP A 463 -6.78 -61.72 9.43
N THR A 464 -6.19 -62.22 10.52
CA THR A 464 -4.81 -61.88 10.91
C THR A 464 -3.77 -62.55 10.00
N ASP A 465 -4.03 -63.77 9.53
CA ASP A 465 -3.10 -64.52 8.67
C ASP A 465 -3.03 -63.92 7.24
N MET A 466 -4.07 -63.23 6.78
CA MET A 466 -4.13 -62.60 5.46
C MET A 466 -3.57 -61.16 5.41
N MET A 467 -3.27 -60.56 6.57
CA MET A 467 -2.98 -59.13 6.70
C MET A 467 -1.53 -58.72 6.34
N PHE A 468 -0.55 -59.63 6.44
CA PHE A 468 0.87 -59.28 6.34
C PHE A 468 1.37 -59.01 4.91
N GLU A 469 0.80 -59.67 3.90
CA GLU A 469 1.24 -59.51 2.50
C GLU A 469 0.83 -58.13 1.91
N PRO A 470 -0.43 -57.67 2.06
CA PRO A 470 -0.85 -56.34 1.61
C PRO A 470 -0.06 -55.19 2.25
N LEU A 471 0.37 -55.35 3.50
CA LEU A 471 1.18 -54.34 4.22
C LEU A 471 2.62 -54.24 3.71
N LYS A 472 3.15 -55.27 3.02
CA LYS A 472 4.45 -55.18 2.35
C LYS A 472 4.33 -54.45 1.01
N GLU A 473 3.25 -54.71 0.27
CA GLU A 473 2.95 -54.04 -1.00
C GLU A 473 2.71 -52.53 -0.82
N THR A 474 2.08 -52.09 0.28
CA THR A 474 1.93 -50.65 0.61
C THR A 474 3.27 -49.95 0.81
N ILE A 475 4.23 -50.60 1.47
CA ILE A 475 5.56 -50.04 1.74
C ILE A 475 6.37 -49.92 0.44
N GLU A 476 6.22 -50.87 -0.48
CA GLU A 476 6.87 -50.81 -1.80
C GLU A 476 6.28 -49.71 -2.68
N LEU A 477 4.95 -49.52 -2.67
CA LEU A 477 4.29 -48.42 -3.38
C LEU A 477 4.73 -47.05 -2.85
N LEU A 478 4.83 -46.86 -1.54
CA LEU A 478 5.27 -45.59 -0.95
C LEU A 478 6.71 -45.21 -1.36
N LYS A 479 7.58 -46.21 -1.55
CA LYS A 479 8.94 -45.99 -2.09
C LYS A 479 8.94 -45.45 -3.52
N THR A 480 7.95 -45.80 -4.35
CA THR A 480 7.87 -45.28 -5.73
C THR A 480 7.52 -43.79 -5.81
N TYR A 481 7.01 -43.20 -4.71
CA TYR A 481 6.69 -41.77 -4.58
C TYR A 481 7.67 -41.02 -3.67
N ASP A 482 8.90 -41.53 -3.52
CA ASP A 482 9.99 -40.96 -2.71
C ASP A 482 9.67 -40.78 -1.20
N GLN A 483 8.87 -41.68 -0.60
CA GLN A 483 8.63 -41.70 0.86
C GLN A 483 9.26 -42.94 1.52
N GLU A 484 10.22 -42.73 2.43
CA GLU A 484 10.89 -43.78 3.21
C GLU A 484 10.23 -43.98 4.60
N MET A 485 10.10 -45.24 5.02
CA MET A 485 9.49 -45.61 6.30
C MET A 485 10.55 -45.81 7.41
N PRO A 486 10.17 -45.65 8.70
CA PRO A 486 11.08 -45.87 9.83
C PRO A 486 11.55 -47.33 9.97
N GLU A 487 12.79 -47.52 10.41
CA GLU A 487 13.43 -48.84 10.59
C GLU A 487 12.71 -49.74 11.63
N SER A 488 11.97 -49.15 12.57
CA SER A 488 11.16 -49.87 13.58
C SER A 488 10.01 -50.68 12.95
N VAL A 489 9.36 -50.13 11.93
CA VAL A 489 8.22 -50.78 11.24
C VAL A 489 8.69 -52.01 10.45
N HIS A 490 9.88 -51.91 9.86
CA HIS A 490 10.52 -53.04 9.18
C HIS A 490 10.83 -54.20 10.15
N GLN A 491 11.24 -53.92 11.39
CA GLN A 491 11.50 -54.95 12.40
C GLN A 491 10.22 -55.61 12.94
N GLN A 492 9.11 -54.89 13.04
CA GLN A 492 7.83 -55.42 13.52
C GLN A 492 7.19 -56.40 12.51
N ILE A 493 7.28 -56.10 11.21
CA ILE A 493 6.75 -56.98 10.14
C ILE A 493 7.43 -58.36 10.12
N GLU A 494 8.69 -58.47 10.55
CA GLU A 494 9.38 -59.76 10.60
C GLU A 494 9.05 -60.59 11.86
N LYS A 495 8.80 -59.95 13.02
CA LYS A 495 8.70 -60.65 14.32
C LYS A 495 7.29 -61.08 14.73
N LEU A 496 6.26 -60.34 14.34
CA LEU A 496 4.87 -60.60 14.77
C LEU A 496 4.23 -61.90 14.25
N PRO A 497 4.51 -62.38 13.01
CA PRO A 497 3.93 -63.63 12.51
C PRO A 497 4.27 -64.87 13.37
N ASP A 498 5.46 -64.89 13.97
CA ASP A 498 5.92 -66.00 14.81
C ASP A 498 5.19 -66.06 16.15
N LYS A 499 4.93 -64.90 16.78
CA LYS A 499 4.18 -64.81 18.05
C LYS A 499 2.74 -65.33 17.88
N TRP A 500 2.06 -64.91 16.81
CA TRP A 500 0.66 -65.29 16.54
C TRP A 500 0.45 -66.80 16.34
N ASN A 501 1.39 -67.48 15.69
CA ASN A 501 1.32 -68.93 15.49
C ASN A 501 1.42 -69.74 16.79
N ASN A 502 1.96 -69.16 17.86
CA ASN A 502 2.07 -69.82 19.16
C ASN A 502 0.72 -69.83 19.90
N THR A 503 0.04 -68.68 19.97
CA THR A 503 -1.29 -68.52 20.59
C THR A 503 -2.34 -69.46 20.00
N LYS A 504 -2.33 -69.68 18.67
CA LYS A 504 -3.24 -70.61 17.98
C LYS A 504 -3.12 -72.06 18.47
N LYS A 505 -1.92 -72.51 18.84
CA LYS A 505 -1.71 -73.89 19.33
C LYS A 505 -2.29 -74.08 20.73
N THR A 506 -2.17 -73.06 21.59
CA THR A 506 -2.69 -73.09 22.96
C THR A 506 -4.22 -73.21 22.98
N ALA A 507 -4.93 -72.44 22.12
CA ALA A 507 -6.39 -72.44 22.05
C ALA A 507 -7.00 -73.80 21.67
N ILE A 508 -6.41 -74.52 20.71
CA ILE A 508 -6.94 -75.82 20.25
C ILE A 508 -6.92 -76.86 21.38
N THR A 509 -5.91 -76.81 22.24
CA THR A 509 -5.72 -77.75 23.34
C THR A 509 -6.81 -77.61 24.40
N VAL A 510 -7.22 -76.39 24.72
CA VAL A 510 -8.25 -76.10 25.74
C VAL A 510 -9.65 -76.50 25.26
N LYS A 511 -9.96 -76.34 23.96
CA LYS A 511 -11.29 -76.67 23.39
C LYS A 511 -11.67 -78.15 23.51
N GLN A 512 -10.71 -79.06 23.38
CA GLN A 512 -10.98 -80.51 23.43
C GLN A 512 -11.39 -80.99 24.83
N TYR A 513 -11.06 -80.24 25.88
CA TYR A 513 -11.32 -80.62 27.27
C TYR A 513 -12.78 -80.40 27.72
N VAL A 514 -13.54 -79.49 27.08
CA VAL A 514 -14.81 -78.94 27.63
C VAL A 514 -16.11 -79.54 27.04
N ALA A 515 -16.03 -80.32 25.96
CA ALA A 515 -17.18 -80.72 25.13
C ALA A 515 -18.30 -81.60 25.78
N PRO A 516 -18.04 -82.56 26.70
CA PRO A 516 -19.07 -83.48 27.19
C PRO A 516 -20.14 -82.84 28.09
N LEU A 517 -19.77 -81.78 28.82
CA LEU A 517 -20.61 -81.12 29.83
C LEU A 517 -21.73 -80.29 29.20
N GLN A 518 -21.60 -79.89 27.94
CA GLN A 518 -22.51 -78.99 27.25
C GLN A 518 -23.85 -79.65 26.83
N ALA A 519 -23.87 -80.98 26.58
CA ALA A 519 -25.01 -81.62 25.92
C ALA A 519 -26.22 -81.95 26.83
N ALA A 520 -26.03 -82.06 28.15
CA ALA A 520 -27.08 -82.50 29.07
C ALA A 520 -28.11 -81.39 29.41
N GLU A 521 -27.67 -80.14 29.51
CA GLU A 521 -28.50 -79.01 29.96
C GLU A 521 -29.49 -78.50 28.90
N VAL A 522 -29.15 -78.66 27.61
CA VAL A 522 -29.94 -78.24 26.44
C VAL A 522 -31.40 -78.74 26.47
N ASN A 523 -31.65 -79.97 26.94
CA ASN A 523 -32.97 -80.60 26.88
C ASN A 523 -33.97 -80.11 27.95
N ASN A 524 -33.48 -79.60 29.09
CA ASN A 524 -34.33 -79.21 30.22
C ASN A 524 -35.04 -77.86 29.96
N VAL A 525 -34.39 -76.97 29.20
CA VAL A 525 -34.83 -75.60 28.94
C VAL A 525 -36.10 -75.53 28.07
N ARG A 526 -36.27 -76.42 27.07
CA ARG A 526 -37.39 -76.35 26.12
C ARG A 526 -38.79 -76.51 26.71
N LYS A 527 -38.95 -77.26 27.81
CA LYS A 527 -40.29 -77.57 28.37
C LYS A 527 -40.91 -76.38 29.14
N LYS A 528 -40.09 -75.60 29.84
CA LYS A 528 -40.58 -74.50 30.69
C LYS A 528 -41.09 -73.31 29.89
N THR A 529 -40.54 -73.09 28.69
CA THR A 529 -40.86 -71.97 27.81
C THR A 529 -42.32 -71.93 27.35
N ALA A 530 -42.97 -73.08 27.09
CA ALA A 530 -44.31 -73.11 26.49
C ALA A 530 -45.44 -72.69 27.45
N ILE A 531 -45.27 -72.85 28.76
CA ILE A 531 -46.31 -72.57 29.77
C ILE A 531 -46.42 -71.06 30.03
N PHE A 532 -45.31 -70.34 29.92
CA PHE A 532 -45.24 -68.92 30.26
C PHE A 532 -45.99 -68.02 29.26
N ASP A 533 -46.06 -68.41 27.98
CA ASP A 533 -46.66 -67.59 26.91
C ASP A 533 -48.14 -67.25 27.17
N ALA A 534 -48.93 -68.22 27.61
CA ALA A 534 -50.37 -68.07 27.82
C ALA A 534 -50.73 -67.11 28.98
N LYS A 535 -49.84 -66.97 29.97
CA LYS A 535 -50.05 -66.12 31.17
C LYS A 535 -49.94 -64.63 30.82
N GLN A 536 -49.13 -64.29 29.81
CA GLN A 536 -48.76 -62.93 29.45
C GLN A 536 -49.94 -62.10 28.89
N ILE A 537 -50.79 -62.72 28.08
CA ILE A 537 -51.82 -62.02 27.30
C ILE A 537 -52.94 -61.48 28.19
N LYS A 538 -53.37 -62.26 29.20
CA LYS A 538 -54.46 -61.85 30.11
C LYS A 538 -54.13 -60.63 30.97
N TYR A 539 -52.85 -60.41 31.28
CA TYR A 539 -52.45 -59.30 32.15
C TYR A 539 -52.52 -57.92 31.45
N ARG A 540 -52.34 -57.87 30.13
CA ARG A 540 -52.32 -56.60 29.36
C ARG A 540 -53.66 -55.87 29.39
N GLU A 541 -54.78 -56.59 29.30
CA GLU A 541 -56.11 -55.98 29.23
C GLU A 541 -56.50 -55.22 30.50
N SER A 542 -56.02 -55.67 31.67
CA SER A 542 -56.31 -55.00 32.96
C SER A 542 -55.43 -53.77 33.22
N PHE A 543 -54.29 -53.63 32.54
CA PHE A 543 -53.31 -52.58 32.81
C PHE A 543 -53.70 -51.20 32.23
N CYS A 544 -54.42 -51.15 31.12
CA CYS A 544 -54.69 -49.90 30.39
C CYS A 544 -55.83 -49.03 30.98
N THR A 545 -56.48 -49.44 32.08
CA THR A 545 -57.64 -48.73 32.67
C THR A 545 -57.36 -48.09 34.03
N LEU A 546 -56.09 -47.91 34.41
CA LEU A 546 -55.70 -47.42 35.75
C LEU A 546 -55.75 -45.88 35.88
N GLU A 547 -55.87 -45.37 37.11
CA GLU A 547 -55.96 -43.94 37.45
C GLU A 547 -54.69 -43.05 37.27
N PRO A 548 -53.43 -43.54 37.34
CA PRO A 548 -52.24 -42.67 37.30
C PRO A 548 -51.97 -41.95 35.97
N PHE A 549 -52.86 -42.07 34.97
CA PHE A 549 -52.81 -41.35 33.69
C PHE A 549 -53.38 -39.91 33.75
N TYR A 550 -53.84 -39.41 34.91
CA TYR A 550 -54.43 -38.06 35.09
C TYR A 550 -53.66 -37.15 36.07
N TYR A 551 -53.52 -35.84 35.78
CA TYR A 551 -52.60 -34.90 36.51
C TYR A 551 -52.99 -34.60 37.97
N LYS A 552 -54.25 -34.77 38.36
CA LYS A 552 -54.74 -34.46 39.71
C LYS A 552 -54.65 -35.63 40.70
N CYS A 553 -53.88 -36.68 40.41
CA CYS A 553 -53.74 -37.83 41.30
C CYS A 553 -52.77 -37.48 42.45
N GLU A 554 -53.24 -37.59 43.71
CA GLU A 554 -52.43 -37.26 44.90
C GLU A 554 -51.49 -38.41 45.34
N ASN A 555 -51.78 -39.68 44.98
CA ASN A 555 -50.97 -40.86 45.34
C ASN A 555 -50.68 -41.76 44.13
N ALA A 556 -49.94 -41.25 43.15
CA ALA A 556 -49.60 -41.98 41.93
C ALA A 556 -48.59 -43.13 42.15
N TYR A 557 -47.66 -42.99 43.11
CA TYR A 557 -46.56 -43.94 43.32
C TYR A 557 -47.00 -45.29 43.89
N ASP A 558 -47.92 -45.33 44.85
CA ASP A 558 -48.38 -46.58 45.48
C ASP A 558 -49.03 -47.53 44.45
N ILE A 559 -49.75 -46.96 43.48
CA ILE A 559 -50.42 -47.70 42.41
C ILE A 559 -49.41 -48.17 41.35
N LEU A 560 -48.40 -47.35 41.04
CA LEU A 560 -47.31 -47.71 40.13
C LEU A 560 -46.40 -48.81 40.71
N ASP A 561 -46.12 -48.78 42.01
CA ASP A 561 -45.26 -49.78 42.65
C ASP A 561 -45.99 -51.13 42.82
N ALA A 562 -47.29 -51.14 43.14
CA ALA A 562 -48.09 -52.36 43.16
C ALA A 562 -48.10 -53.06 41.79
N THR A 563 -48.31 -52.31 40.70
CA THR A 563 -48.29 -52.84 39.33
C THR A 563 -46.87 -53.20 38.86
N HIS A 564 -45.84 -52.51 39.35
CA HIS A 564 -44.43 -52.87 39.10
C HIS A 564 -44.09 -54.27 39.62
N VAL A 565 -44.50 -54.59 40.86
CA VAL A 565 -44.21 -55.87 41.51
C VAL A 565 -44.82 -57.03 40.73
N GLU A 566 -46.07 -56.86 40.28
CA GLU A 566 -46.75 -57.87 39.47
C GLU A 566 -46.05 -58.13 38.13
N ILE A 567 -45.65 -57.08 37.39
CA ILE A 567 -44.89 -57.24 36.14
C ILE A 567 -43.51 -57.86 36.40
N TYR A 568 -42.85 -57.49 37.50
CA TYR A 568 -41.50 -57.98 37.85
C TYR A 568 -41.47 -59.47 38.16
N THR A 569 -42.46 -59.98 38.87
CA THR A 569 -42.57 -61.43 39.10
C THR A 569 -42.70 -62.21 37.80
N MET A 570 -43.40 -61.66 36.80
CA MET A 570 -43.50 -62.28 35.48
C MET A 570 -42.21 -62.14 34.65
N GLU A 571 -41.49 -61.02 34.71
CA GLU A 571 -40.22 -60.86 33.97
C GLU A 571 -39.09 -61.75 34.48
N LYS A 572 -38.96 -61.96 35.80
CA LYS A 572 -37.97 -62.89 36.35
C LYS A 572 -38.18 -64.33 35.86
N GLU A 573 -39.44 -64.72 35.74
CA GLU A 573 -39.81 -66.03 35.21
C GLU A 573 -39.42 -66.14 33.71
N MET A 574 -39.45 -65.03 32.95
CA MET A 574 -39.02 -64.97 31.54
C MET A 574 -37.49 -65.00 31.36
N GLU A 575 -36.74 -64.19 32.12
CA GLU A 575 -35.30 -63.99 31.93
C GLU A 575 -34.48 -65.25 32.27
N SER A 576 -34.86 -65.95 33.34
CA SER A 576 -34.25 -67.24 33.70
C SER A 576 -34.40 -68.31 32.59
N LEU A 577 -35.45 -68.21 31.78
CA LEU A 577 -35.68 -69.11 30.64
C LEU A 577 -34.90 -68.71 29.38
N GLN A 578 -34.58 -67.42 29.19
CA GLN A 578 -33.80 -66.95 28.03
C GLN A 578 -32.29 -67.18 28.18
N ILE A 579 -31.71 -66.91 29.37
CA ILE A 579 -30.26 -67.09 29.61
C ILE A 579 -29.88 -68.58 29.49
N SER A 580 -30.70 -69.46 30.06
CA SER A 580 -30.49 -70.90 29.94
C SER A 580 -30.65 -71.42 28.51
N ALA A 581 -31.40 -70.73 27.64
CA ALA A 581 -31.53 -71.11 26.24
C ALA A 581 -30.37 -70.62 25.35
N ALA A 582 -29.85 -69.41 25.57
CA ALA A 582 -28.79 -68.84 24.74
C ALA A 582 -27.42 -69.51 24.97
N LEU A 583 -27.12 -69.91 26.20
CA LEU A 583 -25.82 -70.51 26.56
C LEU A 583 -25.63 -71.93 26.02
N PHE A 584 -26.73 -72.59 25.67
CA PHE A 584 -26.80 -73.96 25.17
C PHE A 584 -27.35 -74.08 23.74
N GLU A 585 -27.44 -72.95 23.02
CA GLU A 585 -27.92 -72.86 21.63
C GLU A 585 -29.34 -73.46 21.40
N VAL A 586 -30.28 -73.21 22.31
CA VAL A 586 -31.70 -73.60 22.20
C VAL A 586 -32.57 -72.43 21.73
N ASN A 587 -33.32 -72.60 20.63
CA ASN A 587 -34.25 -71.58 20.13
C ASN A 587 -35.59 -71.54 20.91
N ILE A 588 -36.01 -70.35 21.38
CA ILE A 588 -37.25 -70.05 22.16
C ILE A 588 -38.15 -69.00 21.44
N PRO A 589 -39.50 -69.05 21.52
CA PRO A 589 -40.43 -68.01 20.99
C PRO A 589 -40.43 -66.68 21.79
N ASP A 590 -40.77 -65.54 21.16
CA ASP A 590 -40.62 -64.18 21.73
C ASP A 590 -41.90 -63.62 22.39
N PHE A 591 -41.84 -63.33 23.70
CA PHE A 591 -42.99 -62.91 24.55
C PHE A 591 -43.27 -61.39 24.48
N LYS A 592 -44.14 -60.92 23.55
CA LYS A 592 -44.29 -59.48 23.25
C LYS A 592 -45.17 -58.65 24.21
N GLN A 593 -46.14 -59.22 24.92
CA GLN A 593 -47.18 -58.44 25.63
C GLN A 593 -46.72 -57.82 26.97
N LEU A 594 -45.88 -58.53 27.74
CA LEU A 594 -45.30 -58.06 29.00
C LEU A 594 -44.29 -56.94 28.76
N LYS A 595 -43.52 -57.04 27.67
CA LYS A 595 -42.57 -56.01 27.24
C LYS A 595 -43.28 -54.67 27.01
N GLN A 596 -44.51 -54.69 26.49
CA GLN A 596 -45.32 -53.48 26.32
C GLN A 596 -45.84 -52.93 27.66
N CYS A 597 -46.42 -53.76 28.54
CA CYS A 597 -46.84 -53.28 29.89
C CYS A 597 -45.69 -52.66 30.67
N ARG A 598 -44.49 -53.26 30.59
CA ARG A 598 -43.32 -52.73 31.27
C ARG A 598 -42.89 -51.38 30.70
N ARG A 599 -42.94 -51.23 29.38
CA ARG A 599 -42.61 -49.96 28.71
C ARG A 599 -43.52 -48.85 29.20
N ASP A 600 -44.84 -49.08 29.19
CA ASP A 600 -45.82 -48.07 29.57
C ASP A 600 -45.70 -47.67 31.06
N LEU A 601 -45.47 -48.64 31.95
CA LEU A 601 -45.25 -48.37 33.38
C LEU A 601 -43.98 -47.53 33.62
N ARG A 602 -42.89 -47.86 32.93
CA ARG A 602 -41.62 -47.11 33.05
C ARG A 602 -41.79 -45.67 32.57
N LEU A 603 -42.52 -45.47 31.47
CA LEU A 603 -42.79 -44.13 30.94
C LEU A 603 -43.67 -43.31 31.89
N LEU A 604 -44.67 -43.93 32.52
CA LEU A 604 -45.56 -43.26 33.47
C LEU A 604 -44.85 -42.90 34.78
N LYS A 605 -44.00 -43.79 35.31
CA LYS A 605 -43.15 -43.49 36.48
C LYS A 605 -42.15 -42.37 36.18
N HIS A 606 -41.49 -42.43 35.02
CA HIS A 606 -40.55 -41.39 34.60
C HIS A 606 -41.20 -40.01 34.50
N LEU A 607 -42.45 -39.93 34.01
CA LEU A 607 -43.17 -38.67 33.93
C LEU A 607 -43.47 -38.10 35.32
N TRP A 608 -43.96 -38.93 36.26
CA TRP A 608 -44.27 -38.48 37.63
C TRP A 608 -43.01 -38.13 38.45
N ASP A 609 -41.91 -38.89 38.29
CA ASP A 609 -40.61 -38.54 38.89
C ASP A 609 -40.15 -37.15 38.44
N TYR A 610 -40.33 -36.85 37.15
CA TYR A 610 -39.97 -35.57 36.60
C TYR A 610 -40.84 -34.42 37.12
N ILE A 611 -42.13 -34.69 37.36
CA ILE A 611 -43.07 -33.71 37.92
C ILE A 611 -42.67 -33.30 39.32
N GLU A 612 -42.32 -34.28 40.15
CA GLU A 612 -41.91 -34.01 41.53
C GLU A 612 -40.59 -33.23 41.59
N ILE A 613 -39.64 -33.54 40.70
CA ILE A 613 -38.38 -32.78 40.56
C ILE A 613 -38.67 -31.33 40.17
N VAL A 614 -39.49 -31.09 39.15
CA VAL A 614 -39.78 -29.72 38.69
C VAL A 614 -40.53 -28.92 39.76
N CYS A 615 -41.51 -29.51 40.42
CA CYS A 615 -42.30 -28.83 41.46
C CYS A 615 -41.48 -28.56 42.73
N SER A 616 -40.62 -29.47 43.15
CA SER A 616 -39.76 -29.28 44.32
C SER A 616 -38.70 -28.20 44.07
N CYS A 617 -38.00 -28.23 42.93
CA CYS A 617 -37.01 -27.21 42.57
C CYS A 617 -37.62 -25.80 42.48
N ILE A 618 -38.80 -25.65 41.86
CA ILE A 618 -39.51 -24.35 41.80
C ILE A 618 -39.93 -23.87 43.19
N SER A 619 -40.32 -24.79 44.09
CA SER A 619 -40.71 -24.44 45.46
C SER A 619 -39.52 -24.01 46.30
N GLU A 620 -38.35 -24.63 46.10
CA GLU A 620 -37.09 -24.24 46.74
C GLU A 620 -36.65 -22.84 46.27
N TRP A 621 -36.73 -22.55 44.98
CA TRP A 621 -36.38 -21.23 44.43
C TRP A 621 -37.25 -20.11 45.00
N LYS A 622 -38.55 -20.35 45.20
CA LYS A 622 -39.45 -19.34 45.78
C LYS A 622 -39.03 -18.89 47.19
N CYS A 623 -38.31 -19.72 47.92
CA CYS A 623 -37.83 -19.41 49.28
C CYS A 623 -36.47 -18.70 49.32
N THR A 624 -35.83 -18.43 48.17
CA THR A 624 -34.50 -17.79 48.11
C THR A 624 -34.56 -16.28 48.36
N LEU A 625 -33.55 -15.74 49.06
CA LEU A 625 -33.40 -14.32 49.41
C LEU A 625 -32.76 -13.54 48.27
N TRP A 626 -33.12 -12.25 48.10
CA TRP A 626 -32.65 -11.38 47.00
C TRP A 626 -31.15 -11.42 46.71
N VAL A 627 -30.32 -11.47 47.75
CA VAL A 627 -28.85 -11.46 47.66
C VAL A 627 -28.30 -12.78 47.08
N ASP A 628 -29.00 -13.89 47.33
CA ASP A 628 -28.58 -15.25 46.94
C ASP A 628 -29.29 -15.75 45.68
N ILE A 629 -30.14 -14.93 45.05
CA ILE A 629 -30.82 -15.29 43.80
C ILE A 629 -29.79 -15.30 42.65
N ASN A 630 -29.55 -16.49 42.10
CA ASN A 630 -28.79 -16.68 40.88
C ASN A 630 -29.74 -16.91 39.70
N VAL A 631 -30.03 -15.85 38.95
CA VAL A 631 -30.99 -15.85 37.85
C VAL A 631 -30.55 -16.74 36.68
N ASP A 632 -29.26 -16.74 36.35
CA ASP A 632 -28.72 -17.52 35.22
C ASP A 632 -28.82 -19.03 35.45
N HIS A 633 -28.49 -19.47 36.68
CA HIS A 633 -28.62 -20.87 37.06
C HIS A 633 -30.10 -21.32 37.02
N MET A 634 -31.01 -20.49 37.51
CA MET A 634 -32.44 -20.78 37.53
C MET A 634 -33.05 -20.79 36.10
N ASP A 635 -32.68 -19.85 35.22
CA ASP A 635 -33.14 -19.82 33.82
C ASP A 635 -32.59 -21.00 33.00
N MET A 636 -31.32 -21.37 33.21
CA MET A 636 -30.72 -22.55 32.58
C MET A 636 -31.44 -23.83 33.01
N ALA A 637 -31.69 -24.00 34.31
CA ALA A 637 -32.42 -25.14 34.84
C ALA A 637 -33.85 -25.22 34.25
N CYS A 638 -34.57 -24.10 34.15
CA CYS A 638 -35.89 -24.08 33.52
C CYS A 638 -35.86 -24.42 32.01
N LYS A 639 -34.84 -23.96 31.27
CA LYS A 639 -34.65 -24.31 29.85
C LYS A 639 -34.34 -25.79 29.66
N ILE A 640 -33.56 -26.39 30.56
CA ILE A 640 -33.32 -27.83 30.61
C ILE A 640 -34.64 -28.55 30.86
N PHE A 641 -35.43 -28.10 31.85
CA PHE A 641 -36.75 -28.66 32.12
C PHE A 641 -37.70 -28.63 30.91
N ALA A 642 -37.74 -27.52 30.19
CA ALA A 642 -38.55 -27.38 28.98
C ALA A 642 -38.04 -28.20 27.78
N LYS A 643 -36.75 -28.52 27.72
CA LYS A 643 -36.15 -29.37 26.68
C LYS A 643 -36.43 -30.85 26.97
N ASP A 644 -36.21 -31.27 28.21
CA ASP A 644 -36.42 -32.64 28.65
C ASP A 644 -37.88 -33.05 28.49
N ILE A 645 -38.83 -32.20 28.92
CA ILE A 645 -40.27 -32.41 28.67
C ILE A 645 -40.55 -32.59 27.18
N ARG A 646 -39.89 -31.83 26.28
CA ARG A 646 -40.09 -31.96 24.82
C ARG A 646 -39.48 -33.23 24.22
N MET A 647 -38.39 -33.75 24.81
CA MET A 647 -37.70 -34.96 24.36
C MET A 647 -38.39 -36.25 24.81
N MET A 648 -39.32 -36.19 25.76
CA MET A 648 -40.13 -37.35 26.17
C MET A 648 -40.99 -37.92 25.01
N ASP A 649 -41.29 -39.22 25.09
CA ASP A 649 -41.91 -40.00 24.02
C ASP A 649 -43.25 -39.41 23.53
N LYS A 650 -43.54 -39.48 22.23
CA LYS A 650 -44.70 -38.78 21.61
C LYS A 650 -46.05 -39.26 22.15
N GLU A 651 -46.13 -40.51 22.61
CA GLU A 651 -47.34 -41.11 23.17
C GLU A 651 -47.76 -40.43 24.50
N LEU A 652 -46.81 -39.84 25.23
CA LEU A 652 -47.04 -39.14 26.51
C LEU A 652 -47.79 -37.82 26.35
N ARG A 653 -47.73 -37.19 25.18
CA ARG A 653 -48.41 -35.91 24.91
C ARG A 653 -49.94 -36.04 24.91
N THR A 654 -50.44 -37.27 24.74
CA THR A 654 -51.87 -37.56 24.81
C THR A 654 -52.38 -37.60 26.25
N TRP A 655 -51.49 -37.65 27.24
CA TRP A 655 -51.83 -37.73 28.66
C TRP A 655 -51.92 -36.33 29.27
N ASP A 656 -52.96 -36.11 30.08
CA ASP A 656 -53.25 -34.83 30.75
C ASP A 656 -52.09 -34.38 31.66
N VAL A 657 -51.38 -35.35 32.22
CA VAL A 657 -50.20 -35.19 33.09
C VAL A 657 -49.08 -34.38 32.43
N TYR A 658 -48.90 -34.51 31.11
CA TYR A 658 -47.84 -33.80 30.36
C TYR A 658 -48.12 -32.30 30.21
N SER A 659 -49.38 -31.93 29.95
CA SER A 659 -49.77 -30.55 29.62
C SER A 659 -49.71 -29.62 30.84
N GLY A 660 -49.97 -30.15 32.04
CA GLY A 660 -49.93 -29.38 33.29
C GLY A 660 -48.54 -28.84 33.64
N VAL A 661 -47.50 -29.63 33.39
CA VAL A 661 -46.10 -29.33 33.76
C VAL A 661 -45.48 -28.32 32.82
N GLU A 662 -45.74 -28.46 31.52
CA GLU A 662 -45.23 -27.56 30.49
C GLU A 662 -45.66 -26.10 30.72
N SER A 663 -46.90 -25.89 31.17
CA SER A 663 -47.42 -24.56 31.47
C SER A 663 -46.76 -23.92 32.68
N ASN A 664 -46.38 -24.70 33.70
CA ASN A 664 -45.77 -24.18 34.92
C ASN A 664 -44.33 -23.67 34.65
N VAL A 665 -43.53 -24.44 33.90
CA VAL A 665 -42.14 -24.08 33.55
C VAL A 665 -42.07 -22.80 32.71
N LYS A 666 -43.00 -22.60 31.77
CA LYS A 666 -43.03 -21.40 30.90
C LYS A 666 -43.22 -20.09 31.69
N ASN A 667 -44.07 -20.08 32.70
CA ASN A 667 -44.35 -18.87 33.49
C ASN A 667 -43.18 -18.44 34.38
N VAL A 668 -42.38 -19.40 34.85
CA VAL A 668 -41.20 -19.13 35.70
C VAL A 668 -40.06 -18.51 34.87
N ILE A 669 -39.82 -18.99 33.64
CA ILE A 669 -38.78 -18.45 32.74
C ILE A 669 -38.98 -16.95 32.47
N THR A 670 -40.20 -16.53 32.15
CA THR A 670 -40.49 -15.12 31.83
C THR A 670 -40.28 -14.20 33.03
N SER A 671 -40.57 -14.67 34.24
CA SER A 671 -40.43 -13.86 35.46
C SER A 671 -38.98 -13.68 35.91
N LEU A 672 -38.10 -14.66 35.64
CA LEU A 672 -36.69 -14.61 36.02
C LEU A 672 -35.88 -13.57 35.23
N ARG A 673 -36.21 -13.34 33.95
CA ARG A 673 -35.47 -12.39 33.09
C ARG A 673 -35.55 -10.94 33.58
N ALA A 674 -36.74 -10.46 33.92
CA ALA A 674 -36.95 -9.10 34.44
C ALA A 674 -36.24 -8.87 35.80
N ILE A 675 -36.03 -9.94 36.57
CA ILE A 675 -35.30 -9.89 37.84
C ILE A 675 -33.79 -9.81 37.62
N GLY A 676 -33.27 -10.49 36.60
CA GLY A 676 -31.85 -10.43 36.23
C GLY A 676 -31.38 -9.02 35.85
N ASP A 677 -32.19 -8.29 35.09
CA ASP A 677 -31.85 -6.92 34.68
C ASP A 677 -31.75 -5.94 35.87
N LEU A 678 -32.56 -6.15 36.92
CA LEU A 678 -32.59 -5.31 38.13
C LEU A 678 -31.43 -5.56 39.10
N GLN A 679 -30.73 -6.69 39.01
CA GLN A 679 -29.55 -6.98 39.83
C GLN A 679 -28.28 -6.26 39.33
N SER A 680 -28.36 -5.46 38.26
CA SER A 680 -27.21 -4.74 37.71
C SER A 680 -26.59 -3.78 38.73
N PRO A 681 -25.26 -3.85 38.99
CA PRO A 681 -24.56 -2.99 39.95
C PRO A 681 -24.47 -1.53 39.50
N ALA A 682 -24.87 -1.22 38.26
CA ALA A 682 -24.85 0.14 37.70
C ALA A 682 -25.97 1.05 38.24
N ILE A 683 -27.00 0.47 38.87
CA ILE A 683 -28.17 1.20 39.37
C ILE A 683 -27.81 1.91 40.68
N ARG A 684 -28.04 3.23 40.76
CA ARG A 684 -27.89 4.04 41.98
C ARG A 684 -29.24 4.63 42.38
N ASP A 685 -29.32 5.29 43.55
CA ASP A 685 -30.57 5.82 44.11
C ASP A 685 -31.40 6.67 43.14
N ARG A 686 -30.75 7.42 42.24
CA ARG A 686 -31.42 8.21 41.18
C ARG A 686 -32.16 7.34 40.15
N HIS A 687 -31.63 6.17 39.81
CA HIS A 687 -32.23 5.21 38.89
C HIS A 687 -33.39 4.47 39.57
N TRP A 688 -33.27 4.17 40.87
CA TRP A 688 -34.38 3.65 41.68
C TRP A 688 -35.56 4.62 41.76
N GLN A 689 -35.29 5.93 41.88
CA GLN A 689 -36.32 6.97 41.83
C GLN A 689 -37.01 7.06 40.46
N GLN A 690 -36.26 6.93 39.37
CA GLN A 690 -36.84 6.87 38.01
C GLN A 690 -37.74 5.63 37.83
N LEU A 691 -37.33 4.49 38.38
CA LEU A 691 -38.05 3.23 38.29
C LEU A 691 -39.33 3.21 39.15
N MET A 692 -39.30 3.80 40.35
CA MET A 692 -40.50 4.01 41.19
C MET A 692 -41.52 4.94 40.51
N THR A 693 -41.03 5.95 39.79
CA THR A 693 -41.89 6.90 39.06
C THR A 693 -42.57 6.22 37.86
N ALA A 694 -41.86 5.32 37.17
CA ALA A 694 -42.39 4.56 36.03
C ALA A 694 -43.39 3.47 36.43
N THR A 695 -43.05 2.65 37.44
CA THR A 695 -43.84 1.47 37.83
C THR A 695 -45.02 1.76 38.78
N LYS A 696 -45.07 2.96 39.40
CA LYS A 696 -46.08 3.36 40.40
C LYS A 696 -46.18 2.45 41.64
N VAL A 697 -45.20 1.57 41.86
CA VAL A 697 -45.12 0.70 43.03
C VAL A 697 -43.99 1.20 43.94
N ASN A 698 -44.27 1.34 45.24
CA ASN A 698 -43.25 1.69 46.23
C ASN A 698 -42.43 0.44 46.57
N ILE A 699 -41.31 0.27 45.87
CA ILE A 699 -40.37 -0.81 46.15
C ILE A 699 -39.29 -0.27 47.10
N THR A 700 -39.32 -0.68 48.36
CA THR A 700 -38.20 -0.54 49.29
C THR A 700 -37.51 -1.90 49.41
N MET A 701 -36.38 -2.07 48.73
CA MET A 701 -35.57 -3.29 48.83
C MET A 701 -34.90 -3.35 50.21
N ASN A 702 -35.29 -4.32 51.03
CA ASN A 702 -34.66 -4.61 52.33
C ASN A 702 -33.98 -5.99 52.25
N GLU A 703 -33.00 -6.27 53.12
CA GLU A 703 -32.24 -7.54 53.14
C GLU A 703 -33.11 -8.81 53.34
N THR A 704 -34.41 -8.67 53.62
CA THR A 704 -35.36 -9.78 53.85
C THR A 704 -36.29 -10.09 52.67
N THR A 705 -36.20 -9.40 51.53
CA THR A 705 -37.08 -9.66 50.38
C THR A 705 -36.77 -11.01 49.72
N THR A 706 -37.81 -11.83 49.52
CA THR A 706 -37.70 -13.16 48.89
C THR A 706 -38.12 -13.13 47.42
N LEU A 707 -37.69 -14.14 46.64
CA LEU A 707 -38.12 -14.31 45.24
C LEU A 707 -39.66 -14.39 45.12
N ALA A 708 -40.35 -14.99 46.11
CA ALA A 708 -41.81 -15.04 46.15
C ALA A 708 -42.45 -13.64 46.20
N ASP A 709 -41.88 -12.72 46.98
CA ASP A 709 -42.36 -11.34 47.09
C ASP A 709 -42.18 -10.60 45.76
N LEU A 710 -41.08 -10.84 45.04
CA LEU A 710 -40.79 -10.24 43.74
C LEU A 710 -41.64 -10.82 42.60
N MET A 711 -41.90 -12.13 42.64
CA MET A 711 -42.83 -12.77 41.69
C MET A 711 -44.28 -12.28 41.86
N SER A 712 -44.66 -11.84 43.08
CA SER A 712 -45.98 -11.27 43.36
C SER A 712 -46.20 -9.87 42.77
N LEU A 713 -45.11 -9.16 42.41
CA LEU A 713 -45.15 -7.81 41.84
C LEU A 713 -45.47 -7.78 40.34
N HIS A 714 -45.65 -8.94 39.69
CA HIS A 714 -46.00 -9.06 38.27
C HIS A 714 -45.12 -8.20 37.33
N LEU A 715 -43.81 -8.18 37.58
CA LEU A 715 -42.79 -7.43 36.84
C LEU A 715 -42.70 -7.77 35.34
N HIS A 716 -43.31 -8.88 34.89
CA HIS A 716 -43.43 -9.26 33.48
C HIS A 716 -44.23 -8.25 32.63
N ASN A 717 -44.94 -7.29 33.24
CA ASN A 717 -45.71 -6.27 32.52
C ASN A 717 -44.93 -4.98 32.22
N PHE A 718 -43.72 -4.79 32.78
CA PHE A 718 -42.94 -3.54 32.69
C PHE A 718 -41.47 -3.75 32.28
N GLU A 719 -41.16 -4.84 31.56
CA GLU A 719 -39.80 -5.26 31.18
C GLU A 719 -39.02 -4.18 30.40
N ASP A 720 -39.65 -3.53 29.42
CA ASP A 720 -38.98 -2.55 28.55
C ASP A 720 -38.56 -1.26 29.26
N GLU A 721 -39.33 -0.81 30.26
CA GLU A 721 -39.02 0.40 31.03
C GLU A 721 -37.86 0.16 31.99
N VAL A 722 -37.81 -1.02 32.60
CA VAL A 722 -36.70 -1.46 33.46
C VAL A 722 -35.41 -1.51 32.64
N LYS A 723 -35.45 -2.14 31.46
CA LYS A 723 -34.28 -2.27 30.58
C LYS A 723 -33.68 -0.92 30.17
N ASN A 724 -34.51 0.03 29.76
CA ASN A 724 -34.03 1.36 29.34
C ASN A 724 -33.32 2.14 30.47
N ILE A 725 -33.79 2.01 31.71
CA ILE A 725 -33.17 2.67 32.87
C ILE A 725 -31.84 2.00 33.23
N VAL A 726 -31.79 0.66 33.17
CA VAL A 726 -30.56 -0.10 33.42
C VAL A 726 -29.50 0.18 32.34
N ASP A 727 -29.89 0.28 31.08
CA ASP A 727 -28.99 0.65 29.98
C ASP A 727 -28.38 2.04 30.18
N LYS A 728 -29.20 3.03 30.60
CA LYS A 728 -28.72 4.37 30.94
C LYS A 728 -27.71 4.32 32.09
N ALA A 729 -28.03 3.60 33.16
CA ALA A 729 -27.18 3.44 34.32
C ALA A 729 -25.83 2.78 33.99
N GLY A 730 -25.85 1.77 33.12
CA GLY A 730 -24.67 1.08 32.62
C GLY A 730 -23.73 2.03 31.88
N LYS A 731 -24.27 2.86 30.97
CA LYS A 731 -23.48 3.85 30.21
C LYS A 731 -22.90 4.95 31.10
N GLU A 732 -23.65 5.45 32.08
CA GLU A 732 -23.13 6.44 33.03
C GLU A 732 -21.97 5.88 33.89
N THR A 733 -22.08 4.63 34.33
CA THR A 733 -21.01 3.97 35.12
C THR A 733 -19.72 3.80 34.31
N THR A 734 -19.83 3.54 33.01
CA THR A 734 -18.65 3.48 32.13
C THR A 734 -17.96 4.83 31.98
N MET A 735 -18.71 5.94 31.91
CA MET A 735 -18.14 7.29 31.87
C MET A 735 -17.47 7.68 33.19
N GLU A 736 -18.08 7.33 34.33
CA GLU A 736 -17.54 7.60 35.66
C GLU A 736 -16.19 6.90 35.89
N LYS A 737 -16.09 5.62 35.49
CA LYS A 737 -14.83 4.86 35.57
C LYS A 737 -13.75 5.50 34.71
N PHE A 738 -14.06 5.80 33.45
CA PHE A 738 -13.09 6.40 32.55
C PHE A 738 -12.56 7.76 33.02
N LEU A 739 -13.42 8.64 33.53
CA LEU A 739 -13.00 9.93 34.08
C LEU A 739 -12.06 9.77 35.28
N LYS A 740 -12.32 8.76 36.12
CA LYS A 740 -11.45 8.41 37.23
C LYS A 740 -10.10 7.89 36.73
N ASP A 741 -10.11 7.01 35.73
CA ASP A 741 -8.91 6.44 35.12
C ASP A 741 -8.03 7.51 34.46
N ILE A 742 -8.63 8.49 33.74
CA ILE A 742 -7.90 9.67 33.21
C ILE A 742 -7.21 10.42 34.34
N ASN A 743 -7.94 10.75 35.40
CA ASN A 743 -7.39 11.55 36.49
C ASN A 743 -6.24 10.83 37.21
N GLU A 744 -6.37 9.51 37.42
CA GLU A 744 -5.30 8.68 38.00
C GLU A 744 -4.10 8.59 37.05
N THR A 745 -4.32 8.32 35.77
CA THR A 745 -3.26 8.21 34.75
C THR A 745 -2.44 9.49 34.69
N TRP A 746 -3.08 10.64 34.45
CA TRP A 746 -2.39 11.93 34.27
C TRP A 746 -1.81 12.52 35.56
N SER A 747 -2.19 12.01 36.73
CA SER A 747 -1.54 12.36 37.99
C SER A 747 -0.15 11.72 38.14
N VAL A 748 0.09 10.59 37.46
CA VAL A 748 1.33 9.81 37.53
C VAL A 748 2.28 10.06 36.35
N GLN A 749 1.75 10.49 35.19
CA GLN A 749 2.58 10.73 34.00
C GLN A 749 3.63 11.85 34.21
N GLU A 750 4.90 11.51 33.98
CA GLU A 750 6.07 12.39 34.09
C GLU A 750 6.83 12.47 32.76
N PHE A 751 7.51 13.59 32.50
CA PHE A 751 8.38 13.70 31.33
C PHE A 751 9.68 12.89 31.51
N GLU A 752 10.11 12.23 30.45
CA GLU A 752 11.44 11.63 30.39
C GLU A 752 12.49 12.70 30.06
N HIS A 753 13.68 12.55 30.63
CA HIS A 753 14.73 13.55 30.62
C HIS A 753 16.03 12.94 30.08
N VAL A 754 16.50 13.44 28.93
CA VAL A 754 17.73 12.96 28.28
C VAL A 754 18.79 14.05 28.29
N LYS A 755 19.99 13.72 28.76
CA LYS A 755 21.10 14.69 28.77
C LYS A 755 21.70 14.84 27.37
N HIS A 756 21.79 16.07 26.89
CA HIS A 756 22.46 16.39 25.64
C HIS A 756 23.96 16.05 25.73
N SER A 757 24.48 15.36 24.72
CA SER A 757 25.83 14.78 24.68
C SER A 757 26.95 15.82 24.85
N ARG A 758 26.71 17.08 24.44
CA ARG A 758 27.73 18.15 24.44
C ARG A 758 27.57 19.20 25.54
N THR A 759 26.33 19.62 25.82
CA THR A 759 26.05 20.73 26.75
C THR A 759 25.71 20.26 28.16
N GLY A 760 25.40 18.97 28.33
CA GLY A 760 24.95 18.40 29.60
C GLY A 760 23.56 18.87 30.04
N LEU A 761 22.85 19.62 29.19
CA LEU A 761 21.48 20.09 29.45
C LEU A 761 20.49 18.92 29.39
N THR A 762 19.53 18.94 30.30
CA THR A 762 18.44 17.98 30.36
C THR A 762 17.38 18.32 29.31
N LEU A 763 17.38 17.64 28.17
CA LEU A 763 16.35 17.79 27.14
C LEU A 763 15.13 16.94 27.48
N LEU A 764 13.94 17.41 27.07
CA LEU A 764 12.71 16.63 27.21
C LEU A 764 12.70 15.54 26.14
N HIS A 765 12.42 14.32 26.58
CA HIS A 765 12.10 13.21 25.69
C HIS A 765 10.63 12.87 25.90
N THR A 766 9.87 12.92 24.81
CA THR A 766 8.48 12.48 24.76
C THR A 766 8.49 11.07 24.19
N SER A 767 8.10 10.08 24.98
CA SER A 767 7.92 8.71 24.48
C SER A 767 6.73 8.66 23.52
N GLU A 768 6.79 7.77 22.53
CA GLU A 768 5.67 7.51 21.62
C GLU A 768 4.43 7.06 22.42
N GLU A 769 4.63 6.28 23.48
CA GLU A 769 3.59 5.85 24.43
C GLU A 769 2.85 7.05 25.06
N LEU A 770 3.53 8.13 25.42
CA LEU A 770 2.88 9.31 25.99
C LEU A 770 2.01 10.06 24.97
N ILE A 771 2.42 10.09 23.70
CA ILE A 771 1.65 10.70 22.61
C ILE A 771 0.42 9.83 22.30
N GLU A 772 0.58 8.51 22.21
CA GLU A 772 -0.52 7.57 22.00
C GLU A 772 -1.57 7.67 23.13
N ILE A 773 -1.13 7.71 24.39
CA ILE A 773 -2.01 7.88 25.56
C ILE A 773 -2.75 9.23 25.50
N LEU A 774 -2.10 10.29 25.01
CA LEU A 774 -2.72 11.61 24.86
C LEU A 774 -3.80 11.62 23.78
N GLU A 775 -3.49 11.13 22.58
CA GLU A 775 -4.41 11.07 21.45
C GLU A 775 -5.61 10.15 21.74
N GLU A 776 -5.36 8.98 22.35
CA GLU A 776 -6.41 8.04 22.74
C GLU A 776 -7.37 8.66 23.76
N ASN A 777 -6.85 9.25 24.85
CA ASN A 777 -7.68 9.89 25.87
C ASN A 777 -8.48 11.07 25.29
N GLN A 778 -7.90 11.84 24.37
CA GLN A 778 -8.59 12.95 23.70
C GLN A 778 -9.71 12.46 22.77
N ALA A 779 -9.48 11.38 22.02
CA ALA A 779 -10.50 10.76 21.17
C ALA A 779 -11.65 10.17 22.00
N GLN A 780 -11.33 9.52 23.12
CA GLN A 780 -12.33 8.96 24.02
C GLN A 780 -13.17 10.05 24.70
N LEU A 781 -12.56 11.15 25.17
CA LEU A 781 -13.29 12.32 25.69
C LEU A 781 -14.19 12.97 24.62
N GLN A 782 -13.72 13.05 23.37
CA GLN A 782 -14.51 13.57 22.25
C GLN A 782 -15.72 12.68 21.96
N ASN A 783 -15.56 11.35 21.99
CA ASN A 783 -16.67 10.40 21.85
C ASN A 783 -17.69 10.55 22.98
N MET A 784 -17.24 10.78 24.22
CA MET A 784 -18.14 11.04 25.35
C MET A 784 -18.95 12.31 25.17
N LEU A 785 -18.35 13.39 24.64
CA LEU A 785 -19.05 14.65 24.33
C LEU A 785 -20.21 14.48 23.33
N THR A 786 -20.14 13.49 22.44
CA THR A 786 -21.20 13.19 21.47
C THR A 786 -22.31 12.29 22.01
N SER A 787 -22.13 11.71 23.20
CA SER A 787 -23.06 10.75 23.78
C SER A 787 -24.31 11.41 24.37
N LYS A 788 -25.48 10.80 24.16
CA LYS A 788 -26.78 11.27 24.67
C LYS A 788 -26.94 11.16 26.20
N TYR A 789 -25.99 10.55 26.89
CA TYR A 789 -26.03 10.29 28.34
C TYR A 789 -25.07 11.19 29.15
N ILE A 790 -24.52 12.25 28.54
CA ILE A 790 -23.48 13.10 29.15
C ILE A 790 -24.00 14.17 30.12
N ASP A 791 -25.31 14.42 30.19
CA ASP A 791 -25.88 15.59 30.88
C ASP A 791 -25.31 15.88 32.29
N PHE A 792 -24.92 14.84 33.04
CA PHE A 792 -24.31 14.99 34.37
C PHE A 792 -22.79 15.31 34.36
N PHE A 793 -22.02 14.79 33.40
CA PHE A 793 -20.56 14.86 33.37
C PHE A 793 -19.99 15.92 32.41
N GLN A 794 -20.85 16.66 31.70
CA GLN A 794 -20.46 17.59 30.62
C GLN A 794 -19.38 18.60 31.02
N THR A 795 -19.48 19.18 32.21
CA THR A 795 -18.52 20.17 32.72
C THR A 795 -17.14 19.58 32.97
N GLU A 796 -17.07 18.36 33.50
CA GLU A 796 -15.79 17.71 33.81
C GLU A 796 -15.07 17.24 32.54
N VAL A 797 -15.80 16.61 31.62
CA VAL A 797 -15.28 16.17 30.31
C VAL A 797 -14.74 17.36 29.52
N SER A 798 -15.47 18.48 29.48
CA SER A 798 -15.05 19.69 28.76
C SER A 798 -13.76 20.32 29.31
N ASN A 799 -13.55 20.24 30.63
CA ASN A 799 -12.33 20.77 31.25
C ASN A 799 -11.11 19.90 30.93
N TRP A 800 -11.26 18.57 30.98
CA TRP A 800 -10.19 17.63 30.59
C TRP A 800 -9.83 17.76 29.11
N GLN A 801 -10.81 17.90 28.23
CA GLN A 801 -10.57 18.09 26.79
C GLN A 801 -9.70 19.32 26.51
N LYS A 802 -9.99 20.46 27.18
CA LYS A 802 -9.17 21.67 27.03
C LYS A 802 -7.75 21.50 27.55
N LYS A 803 -7.58 20.84 28.69
CA LYS A 803 -6.25 20.59 29.28
C LYS A 803 -5.39 19.72 28.37
N LEU A 804 -5.91 18.59 27.89
CA LEU A 804 -5.17 17.69 27.02
C LEU A 804 -4.86 18.32 25.67
N SER A 805 -5.79 19.07 25.08
CA SER A 805 -5.55 19.77 23.82
C SER A 805 -4.47 20.86 23.93
N ASN A 806 -4.41 21.59 25.05
CA ASN A 806 -3.34 22.56 25.28
C ASN A 806 -1.98 21.87 25.50
N THR A 807 -1.98 20.73 26.19
CA THR A 807 -0.79 19.89 26.39
C THR A 807 -0.19 19.43 25.07
N ASP A 808 -1.02 18.91 24.17
CA ASP A 808 -0.61 18.46 22.84
C ASP A 808 0.10 19.58 22.04
N GLN A 809 -0.54 20.76 21.97
CA GLN A 809 0.00 21.91 21.26
C GLN A 809 1.36 22.38 21.80
N ILE A 810 1.52 22.37 23.14
CA ILE A 810 2.77 22.80 23.77
C ILE A 810 3.89 21.78 23.57
N ILE A 811 3.57 20.48 23.67
CA ILE A 811 4.54 19.39 23.40
C ILE A 811 5.05 19.48 21.95
N HIS A 812 4.15 19.65 20.98
CA HIS A 812 4.53 19.73 19.57
C HIS A 812 5.51 20.89 19.30
N ILE A 813 5.18 22.11 19.75
CA ILE A 813 6.06 23.28 19.53
C ILE A 813 7.37 23.12 20.30
N TRP A 814 7.34 22.58 21.53
CA TRP A 814 8.56 22.34 22.30
C TRP A 814 9.52 21.40 21.55
N MET A 815 9.00 20.29 21.01
CA MET A 815 9.81 19.33 20.27
C MET A 815 10.39 19.94 18.97
N GLU A 816 9.63 20.80 18.29
CA GLU A 816 10.08 21.52 17.10
C GLU A 816 11.22 22.51 17.44
N VAL A 817 11.04 23.30 18.51
CA VAL A 817 12.06 24.24 19.02
C VAL A 817 13.32 23.49 19.46
N GLN A 818 13.17 22.38 20.19
CA GLN A 818 14.29 21.59 20.68
C GLN A 818 15.10 20.99 19.51
N ARG A 819 14.42 20.50 18.46
CA ARG A 819 15.05 19.95 17.26
C ARG A 819 15.82 21.01 16.47
N THR A 820 15.17 22.14 16.18
CA THR A 820 15.78 23.24 15.42
C THR A 820 16.94 23.87 16.18
N TRP A 821 16.79 24.10 17.49
CA TRP A 821 17.86 24.58 18.36
C TRP A 821 19.03 23.60 18.38
N SER A 822 18.80 22.30 18.58
CA SER A 822 19.88 21.30 18.62
C SER A 822 20.67 21.24 17.31
N HIS A 823 20.00 21.37 16.16
CA HIS A 823 20.67 21.45 14.86
C HIS A 823 21.55 22.70 14.75
N LEU A 824 21.00 23.88 15.04
CA LEU A 824 21.69 25.16 14.89
C LEU A 824 22.79 25.39 15.95
N GLU A 825 22.65 24.79 17.13
CA GLU A 825 23.60 24.93 18.24
C GLU A 825 24.97 24.36 17.90
N SER A 826 25.01 23.21 17.22
CA SER A 826 26.25 22.61 16.72
C SER A 826 26.98 23.52 15.71
N ILE A 827 26.21 24.22 14.87
CA ILE A 827 26.74 24.98 13.73
C ILE A 827 27.26 26.36 14.17
N PHE A 828 26.44 27.11 14.90
CA PHE A 828 26.77 28.48 15.30
C PHE A 828 27.73 28.57 16.48
N THR A 829 27.96 27.48 17.22
CA THR A 829 28.89 27.46 18.36
C THR A 829 30.31 27.00 17.94
N GLU A 830 30.45 26.05 17.01
CA GLU A 830 31.75 25.46 16.67
C GLU A 830 32.50 26.18 15.54
N SER A 831 31.80 26.73 14.54
CA SER A 831 32.46 27.32 13.37
C SER A 831 32.81 28.78 13.58
N GLU A 832 34.09 29.07 13.80
CA GLU A 832 34.62 30.44 13.80
C GLU A 832 34.41 31.16 12.46
N ASP A 833 34.39 30.43 11.35
CA ASP A 833 34.20 31.03 10.02
C ASP A 833 32.76 31.52 9.83
N ILE A 834 31.77 30.69 10.22
CA ILE A 834 30.35 31.10 10.20
C ILE A 834 30.12 32.27 11.15
N ARG A 835 30.73 32.26 12.35
CA ARG A 835 30.66 33.38 13.31
C ARG A 835 31.21 34.69 12.77
N ARG A 836 32.27 34.65 11.94
CA ARG A 836 32.85 35.84 11.32
C ARG A 836 32.01 36.36 10.16
N GLN A 837 31.34 35.48 9.42
CA GLN A 837 30.57 35.85 8.22
C GLN A 837 29.11 36.23 8.52
N LEU A 838 28.49 35.66 9.58
CA LEU A 838 27.11 35.95 10.02
C LEU A 838 27.06 36.46 11.48
N PRO A 839 27.65 37.62 11.81
CA PRO A 839 27.75 38.10 13.19
C PRO A 839 26.40 38.44 13.82
N GLU A 840 25.46 39.00 13.05
CA GLU A 840 24.15 39.46 13.54
C GLU A 840 23.24 38.26 13.91
N ASP A 841 23.25 37.20 13.10
CA ASP A 841 22.50 35.97 13.38
C ASP A 841 23.12 35.14 14.51
N CYS A 842 24.45 35.18 14.68
CA CYS A 842 25.12 34.58 15.83
C CYS A 842 24.72 35.25 17.15
N GLU A 843 24.68 36.58 17.20
CA GLU A 843 24.22 37.30 18.40
C GLU A 843 22.75 36.99 18.70
N ARG A 844 21.91 36.85 17.66
CA ARG A 844 20.52 36.43 17.82
C ARG A 844 20.42 35.03 18.41
N PHE A 845 21.17 34.08 17.85
CA PHE A 845 21.19 32.70 18.33
C PHE A 845 21.69 32.60 19.78
N ASP A 846 22.69 33.40 20.17
CA ASP A 846 23.18 33.43 21.54
C ASP A 846 22.11 33.90 22.54
N ARG A 847 21.24 34.86 22.17
CA ARG A 847 20.08 35.26 23.00
C ARG A 847 19.05 34.13 23.10
N ILE A 848 18.69 33.53 21.97
CA ILE A 848 17.78 32.38 21.92
C ILE A 848 18.30 31.22 22.79
N ASN A 849 19.60 30.96 22.73
CA ASN A 849 20.25 29.91 23.51
C ASN A 849 20.13 30.15 25.02
N VAL A 850 20.25 31.40 25.47
CA VAL A 850 20.04 31.76 26.89
C VAL A 850 18.57 31.58 27.28
N ASP A 851 17.64 32.08 26.47
CA ASP A 851 16.20 32.01 26.75
C ASP A 851 15.69 30.56 26.76
N PHE A 852 16.15 29.72 25.83
CA PHE A 852 15.82 28.30 25.77
C PHE A 852 16.38 27.53 26.96
N LYS A 853 17.64 27.77 27.36
CA LYS A 853 18.24 27.17 28.55
C LYS A 853 17.47 27.53 29.83
N GLN A 854 16.99 28.77 29.94
CA GLN A 854 16.16 29.18 31.08
C GLN A 854 14.84 28.40 31.10
N MET A 855 14.14 28.29 29.98
CA MET A 855 12.87 27.54 29.92
C MET A 855 13.07 26.05 30.25
N VAL A 856 14.12 25.42 29.73
CA VAL A 856 14.46 24.03 30.05
C VAL A 856 14.63 23.85 31.56
N SER A 857 15.31 24.79 32.23
CA SER A 857 15.47 24.75 33.69
C SER A 857 14.17 24.99 34.48
N GLU A 858 13.25 25.80 33.93
CA GLU A 858 11.93 26.05 34.53
C GLU A 858 11.05 24.78 34.47
N VAL A 859 11.11 24.04 33.36
CA VAL A 859 10.36 22.78 33.17
C VAL A 859 10.98 21.62 33.94
N GLU A 860 12.31 21.58 34.11
CA GLU A 860 13.01 20.54 34.90
C GLU A 860 12.58 20.51 36.38
N VAL A 861 12.11 21.64 36.92
CA VAL A 861 11.62 21.71 38.32
C VAL A 861 10.26 21.00 38.48
N THR A 862 9.43 20.97 37.44
CA THR A 862 8.08 20.40 37.45
C THR A 862 8.04 19.11 36.64
N LYS A 863 8.01 17.95 37.32
CA LYS A 863 8.11 16.65 36.65
C LYS A 863 6.82 16.14 36.00
N ASN A 864 5.65 16.53 36.54
CA ASN A 864 4.36 16.10 36.01
C ASN A 864 4.02 16.88 34.72
N VAL A 865 3.56 16.15 33.72
CA VAL A 865 3.34 16.66 32.35
C VAL A 865 2.34 17.81 32.32
N ILE A 866 1.19 17.67 33.00
CA ILE A 866 0.14 18.70 32.98
C ILE A 866 0.56 19.92 33.81
N GLN A 867 1.22 19.71 34.95
CA GLN A 867 1.64 20.81 35.81
C GLN A 867 2.79 21.62 35.22
N ALA A 868 3.68 20.97 34.47
CA ALA A 868 4.77 21.62 33.75
C ALA A 868 4.25 22.57 32.66
N ILE A 869 3.14 22.19 32.02
CA ILE A 869 2.57 22.87 30.86
C ILE A 869 1.60 23.99 31.25
N ASP A 870 0.91 23.88 32.40
CA ASP A 870 -0.06 24.89 32.89
C ASP A 870 0.60 26.21 33.35
N GLN A 871 1.88 26.43 33.02
CA GLN A 871 2.56 27.70 33.26
C GLN A 871 2.03 28.79 32.31
N PRO A 872 1.69 29.98 32.84
CA PRO A 872 1.14 31.06 32.01
C PRO A 872 2.16 31.54 30.97
N ASN A 873 1.70 31.71 29.72
CA ASN A 873 2.46 32.22 28.57
C ASN A 873 3.61 31.33 28.04
N LEU A 874 3.69 30.04 28.44
CA LEU A 874 4.72 29.12 27.93
C LEU A 874 4.66 28.95 26.40
N TYR A 875 3.46 28.72 25.87
CA TYR A 875 3.23 28.58 24.42
C TYR A 875 3.71 29.81 23.62
N GLN A 876 3.41 31.02 24.10
CA GLN A 876 3.79 32.26 23.41
C GLN A 876 5.31 32.47 23.39
N ARG A 877 6.02 32.08 24.46
CA ARG A 877 7.48 32.15 24.52
C ARG A 877 8.13 31.17 23.53
N LEU A 878 7.62 29.94 23.46
CA LEU A 878 8.09 28.92 22.52
C LEU A 878 7.84 29.33 21.07
N GLU A 879 6.66 29.86 20.76
CA GLU A 879 6.32 30.35 19.42
C GLU A 879 7.25 31.51 18.99
N SER A 880 7.58 32.42 19.92
CA SER A 880 8.53 33.50 19.67
C SER A 880 9.92 32.96 19.33
N ILE A 881 10.42 32.01 20.11
CA ILE A 881 11.73 31.38 19.90
C ILE A 881 11.76 30.64 18.56
N GLN A 882 10.71 29.87 18.23
CA GLN A 882 10.62 29.17 16.95
C GLN A 882 10.70 30.14 15.76
N LYS A 883 9.96 31.27 15.81
CA LYS A 883 10.01 32.31 14.77
C LYS A 883 11.40 32.92 14.62
N GLU A 884 12.17 33.04 15.69
CA GLU A 884 13.54 33.54 15.63
C GLU A 884 14.52 32.49 15.10
N LEU A 885 14.39 31.23 15.50
CA LEU A 885 15.20 30.11 15.01
C LEU A 885 15.06 29.91 13.49
N VAL A 886 13.84 30.01 12.97
CA VAL A 886 13.58 29.93 11.51
C VAL A 886 14.31 31.01 10.73
N LYS A 887 14.52 32.20 11.30
CA LYS A 887 15.29 33.26 10.64
C LYS A 887 16.77 32.90 10.57
N CYS A 888 17.33 32.35 11.64
CA CYS A 888 18.71 31.87 11.65
C CYS A 888 18.93 30.73 10.65
N GLU A 889 17.97 29.80 10.53
CA GLU A 889 18.01 28.71 9.55
C GLU A 889 18.00 29.24 8.11
N LYS A 890 17.15 30.24 7.83
CA LYS A 890 17.10 30.87 6.51
C LYS A 890 18.42 31.57 6.15
N ALA A 891 19.01 32.33 7.08
CA ALA A 891 20.29 32.99 6.88
C ALA A 891 21.42 31.96 6.62
N LEU A 892 21.41 30.85 7.36
CA LEU A 892 22.35 29.75 7.13
C LEU A 892 22.18 29.12 5.74
N ALA A 893 20.94 28.93 5.27
CA ALA A 893 20.68 28.38 3.94
C ALA A 893 21.21 29.31 2.82
N GLU A 894 21.02 30.62 2.93
CA GLU A 894 21.55 31.61 1.99
C GLU A 894 23.09 31.63 1.98
N TYR A 895 23.70 31.46 3.16
CA TYR A 895 25.15 31.31 3.31
C TYR A 895 25.69 30.05 2.61
N LEU A 896 25.05 28.89 2.85
CA LEU A 896 25.44 27.64 2.20
C LEU A 896 25.32 27.72 0.68
N GLU A 897 24.29 28.40 0.17
CA GLU A 897 24.11 28.61 -1.27
C GLU A 897 25.22 29.47 -1.87
N THR A 898 25.65 30.51 -1.16
CA THR A 898 26.81 31.34 -1.56
C THR A 898 28.08 30.50 -1.66
N LYS A 899 28.29 29.55 -0.73
CA LYS A 899 29.43 28.62 -0.78
C LYS A 899 29.32 27.61 -1.93
N ARG A 900 28.12 27.14 -2.25
CA ARG A 900 27.88 26.26 -3.41
C ARG A 900 28.19 26.94 -4.74
N LEU A 901 27.82 28.21 -4.90
CA LEU A 901 28.16 28.99 -6.09
C LEU A 901 29.69 29.18 -6.25
N ALA A 902 30.42 29.33 -5.15
CA ALA A 902 31.87 29.49 -5.17
C ALA A 902 32.62 28.20 -5.54
N PHE A 903 32.07 27.04 -5.16
CA PHE A 903 32.56 25.73 -5.59
C PHE A 903 31.40 24.82 -5.99
N PRO A 904 31.05 24.78 -7.29
CA PRO A 904 29.84 24.10 -7.78
C PRO A 904 29.72 22.62 -7.39
N ARG A 905 30.83 21.93 -7.08
CA ARG A 905 30.77 20.52 -6.66
C ARG A 905 30.05 20.32 -5.31
N PHE A 906 29.89 21.37 -4.51
CA PHE A 906 29.10 21.30 -3.27
C PHE A 906 27.60 21.11 -3.50
N TYR A 907 27.08 21.33 -4.71
CA TYR A 907 25.70 20.96 -5.05
C TYR A 907 25.47 19.44 -4.99
N PHE A 908 26.52 18.64 -5.12
CA PHE A 908 26.44 17.18 -5.12
C PHE A 908 26.67 16.55 -3.74
N VAL A 909 26.76 17.37 -2.69
CA VAL A 909 27.01 16.94 -1.31
C VAL A 909 25.83 17.34 -0.42
N SER A 910 25.52 16.52 0.58
CA SER A 910 24.43 16.81 1.52
C SER A 910 24.72 18.10 2.31
N SER A 911 23.69 18.84 2.73
CA SER A 911 23.88 20.05 3.53
C SER A 911 24.61 19.78 4.85
N SER A 912 24.44 18.60 5.45
CA SER A 912 25.17 18.19 6.67
C SER A 912 26.66 17.95 6.40
N ASP A 913 26.99 17.26 5.31
CA ASP A 913 28.39 17.04 4.92
C ASP A 913 29.06 18.37 4.53
N LEU A 914 28.33 19.26 3.84
CA LEU A 914 28.82 20.59 3.49
C LEU A 914 29.12 21.41 4.75
N LEU A 915 28.25 21.34 5.75
CA LEU A 915 28.48 21.99 7.05
C LEU A 915 29.71 21.42 7.77
N ASP A 916 29.93 20.10 7.72
CA ASP A 916 31.12 19.47 8.29
C ASP A 916 32.42 19.88 7.57
N ILE A 917 32.36 20.00 6.24
CA ILE A 917 33.47 20.52 5.43
C ILE A 917 33.78 21.98 5.78
N LEU A 918 32.75 22.80 5.99
CA LEU A 918 32.90 24.22 6.31
C LEU A 918 33.30 24.46 7.78
N SER A 919 32.82 23.66 8.72
CA SER A 919 33.18 23.74 10.14
C SER A 919 34.64 23.35 10.36
N SER A 920 35.10 22.29 9.67
CA SER A 920 36.47 21.79 9.74
C SER A 920 37.39 22.40 8.68
N GLY A 921 36.97 23.48 8.02
CA GLY A 921 37.63 24.00 6.83
C GLY A 921 39.08 24.46 6.99
N ASN A 922 39.47 24.79 8.23
CA ASN A 922 40.84 25.14 8.58
C ASN A 922 41.77 23.94 8.73
N ASP A 923 41.26 22.71 8.84
CA ASP A 923 42.05 21.48 8.91
C ASP A 923 41.88 20.63 7.64
N PRO A 924 42.84 20.68 6.69
CA PRO A 924 42.76 19.92 5.45
C PRO A 924 42.67 18.40 5.66
N LEU A 925 43.19 17.88 6.78
CA LEU A 925 43.14 16.43 7.08
C LEU A 925 41.72 15.97 7.39
N ALA A 926 40.94 16.77 8.12
CA ALA A 926 39.54 16.50 8.40
C ALA A 926 38.70 16.55 7.11
N VAL A 927 38.95 17.53 6.25
CA VAL A 927 38.26 17.66 4.95
C VAL A 927 38.60 16.52 3.98
N CYS A 928 39.79 15.91 4.09
CA CYS A 928 40.20 14.80 3.22
C CYS A 928 39.24 13.61 3.24
N VAL A 929 38.53 13.39 4.34
CA VAL A 929 37.51 12.31 4.46
C VAL A 929 36.40 12.48 3.41
N HIS A 930 36.08 13.71 3.05
CA HIS A 930 34.99 14.06 2.12
C HIS A 930 35.44 14.15 0.65
N LEU A 931 36.75 14.06 0.35
CA LEU A 931 37.26 14.17 -1.03
C LEU A 931 36.69 13.09 -1.96
N VAL A 932 36.44 11.89 -1.43
CA VAL A 932 35.83 10.76 -2.16
C VAL A 932 34.45 11.11 -2.71
N LYS A 933 33.72 12.03 -2.06
CA LYS A 933 32.39 12.52 -2.47
C LYS A 933 32.50 13.64 -3.51
N LEU A 934 33.54 14.47 -3.44
CA LEU A 934 33.76 15.63 -4.32
C LEU A 934 34.47 15.27 -5.64
N PHE A 935 35.26 14.21 -5.66
CA PHE A 935 36.07 13.77 -6.79
C PHE A 935 35.83 12.29 -7.09
N ASP A 936 35.86 11.91 -8.38
CA ASP A 936 35.59 10.53 -8.80
C ASP A 936 36.62 9.54 -8.23
N SER A 937 37.90 9.85 -8.29
CA SER A 937 38.96 8.91 -7.89
C SER A 937 39.93 9.41 -6.83
N LEU A 938 39.94 10.69 -6.49
CA LEU A 938 40.81 11.21 -5.43
C LEU A 938 40.31 10.77 -4.04
N ALA A 939 41.15 10.05 -3.30
CA ALA A 939 40.82 9.53 -1.98
C ALA A 939 41.55 10.24 -0.84
N LYS A 940 42.84 10.57 -1.03
CA LYS A 940 43.66 11.18 0.01
C LYS A 940 44.74 12.08 -0.60
N LEU A 941 45.09 13.14 0.14
CA LEU A 941 46.26 13.97 -0.12
C LEU A 941 47.33 13.72 0.95
N GLU A 942 48.59 13.60 0.54
CA GLU A 942 49.74 13.58 1.43
C GLU A 942 50.27 15.00 1.58
N PHE A 943 50.33 15.48 2.82
CA PHE A 943 50.86 16.79 3.15
C PHE A 943 52.30 16.69 3.64
N GLU A 944 53.10 17.73 3.38
CA GLU A 944 54.42 17.83 3.99
C GLU A 944 54.32 18.01 5.52
N PRO A 945 55.20 17.35 6.29
CA PRO A 945 55.14 17.42 7.75
C PRO A 945 55.24 18.86 8.26
N ASN A 946 54.34 19.23 9.19
CA ASN A 946 54.20 20.58 9.76
C ASN A 946 53.78 21.69 8.78
N THR A 947 53.28 21.36 7.59
CA THR A 947 52.73 22.33 6.63
C THR A 947 51.36 21.87 6.12
N LYS A 948 50.60 22.79 5.53
CA LYS A 948 49.33 22.49 4.84
C LYS A 948 49.52 22.31 3.32
N TRP A 949 50.74 21.98 2.90
CA TRP A 949 51.09 21.86 1.48
C TRP A 949 50.93 20.41 1.01
N ALA A 950 50.03 20.18 0.07
CA ALA A 950 49.81 18.87 -0.52
C ALA A 950 50.90 18.56 -1.56
N LYS A 951 51.53 17.39 -1.41
CA LYS A 951 52.64 16.89 -2.24
C LYS A 951 52.23 15.75 -3.16
N THR A 952 51.48 14.78 -2.65
CA THR A 952 51.07 13.62 -3.43
C THR A 952 49.57 13.38 -3.31
N MET A 953 48.98 12.84 -4.36
CA MET A 953 47.58 12.44 -4.41
C MET A 953 47.48 10.91 -4.50
N PHE A 954 46.54 10.36 -3.76
CA PHE A 954 46.21 8.94 -3.76
C PHE A 954 44.82 8.73 -4.35
N SER A 955 44.72 7.75 -5.24
CA SER A 955 43.43 7.29 -5.74
C SER A 955 42.73 6.32 -4.79
N LYS A 956 41.43 6.12 -5.00
CA LYS A 956 40.63 5.04 -4.37
C LYS A 956 41.21 3.65 -4.65
N ASP A 957 41.88 3.48 -5.79
CA ASP A 957 42.51 2.23 -6.23
C ASP A 957 43.93 2.03 -5.66
N GLY A 958 44.45 2.99 -4.89
CA GLY A 958 45.79 2.96 -4.30
C GLY A 958 46.92 3.44 -5.22
N GLU A 959 46.62 3.89 -6.44
CA GLU A 959 47.59 4.55 -7.34
C GLU A 959 48.03 5.89 -6.75
N LYS A 960 49.35 6.08 -6.61
CA LYS A 960 50.00 7.27 -6.05
C LYS A 960 50.54 8.13 -7.19
N ILE A 961 50.23 9.42 -7.17
CA ILE A 961 50.74 10.40 -8.15
C ILE A 961 51.34 11.59 -7.41
N GLU A 962 52.57 11.95 -7.77
CA GLU A 962 53.23 13.15 -7.25
C GLU A 962 52.75 14.39 -8.02
N LEU A 963 52.37 15.44 -7.29
CA LEU A 963 51.93 16.68 -7.90
C LEU A 963 53.10 17.41 -8.56
N SER A 964 52.86 18.01 -9.73
CA SER A 964 53.87 18.77 -10.47
C SER A 964 54.39 19.99 -9.69
N LYS A 965 53.55 20.58 -8.83
CA LYS A 965 53.85 21.66 -7.90
C LYS A 965 53.11 21.41 -6.58
N LEU A 966 53.70 21.84 -5.47
CA LEU A 966 53.06 21.79 -4.15
C LEU A 966 51.82 22.68 -4.13
N CYS A 967 50.69 22.16 -3.64
CA CYS A 967 49.43 22.89 -3.55
C CYS A 967 49.22 23.38 -2.11
N ASP A 968 48.99 24.68 -1.94
CA ASP A 968 48.67 25.28 -0.63
C ASP A 968 47.18 25.08 -0.31
N CYS A 969 46.90 24.34 0.77
CA CYS A 969 45.54 24.08 1.26
C CYS A 969 45.18 24.94 2.49
N SER A 970 45.64 26.18 2.54
CA SER A 970 45.30 27.13 3.59
C SER A 970 44.20 28.12 3.16
N GLY A 971 43.41 28.62 4.13
CA GLY A 971 42.34 29.58 3.89
C GLY A 971 40.96 28.94 3.66
N GLN A 972 40.11 29.64 2.91
CA GLN A 972 38.73 29.21 2.63
C GLN A 972 38.70 27.92 1.80
N VAL A 973 37.79 27.01 2.16
CA VAL A 973 37.76 25.63 1.65
C VAL A 973 37.48 25.55 0.16
N GLU A 974 36.51 26.34 -0.29
CA GLU A 974 36.12 26.46 -1.69
C GLU A 974 37.28 26.92 -2.58
N ILE A 975 38.17 27.79 -2.09
CA ILE A 975 39.28 28.33 -2.86
C ILE A 975 40.36 27.27 -3.00
N TRP A 976 40.76 26.65 -1.89
CA TRP A 976 41.85 25.67 -1.97
C TRP A 976 41.40 24.36 -2.63
N LEU A 977 40.13 23.95 -2.54
CA LEU A 977 39.61 22.82 -3.32
C LEU A 977 39.65 23.07 -4.84
N ASN A 978 39.34 24.30 -5.28
CA ASN A 978 39.54 24.71 -6.67
C ASN A 978 41.02 24.67 -7.07
N ASN A 979 41.92 25.15 -6.20
CA ASN A 979 43.36 25.06 -6.45
C ASN A 979 43.82 23.60 -6.58
N VAL A 980 43.33 22.69 -5.73
CA VAL A 980 43.64 21.25 -5.82
C VAL A 980 43.17 20.68 -7.17
N LEU A 981 41.97 21.04 -7.63
CA LEU A 981 41.44 20.63 -8.93
C LEU A 981 42.34 21.10 -10.09
N ASP A 982 42.78 22.35 -10.07
CA ASP A 982 43.65 22.90 -11.11
C ASP A 982 45.05 22.26 -11.08
N HIS A 983 45.63 22.05 -9.90
CA HIS A 983 46.92 21.38 -9.74
C HIS A 983 46.87 19.92 -10.19
N MET A 984 45.76 19.23 -9.91
CA MET A 984 45.50 17.88 -10.40
C MET A 984 45.47 17.84 -11.94
N ARG A 985 44.68 18.71 -12.58
CA ARG A 985 44.59 18.80 -14.05
C ARG A 985 45.94 19.13 -14.70
N ASN A 986 46.66 20.08 -14.13
CA ASN A 986 47.99 20.46 -14.60
C ASN A 986 49.00 19.31 -14.46
N THR A 987 48.92 18.52 -13.38
CA THR A 987 49.79 17.36 -13.15
C THR A 987 49.52 16.26 -14.17
N VAL A 988 48.25 15.92 -14.44
CA VAL A 988 47.89 14.91 -15.47
C VAL A 988 48.37 15.37 -16.85
N ARG A 989 48.16 16.64 -17.21
CA ARG A 989 48.63 17.20 -18.49
C ARG A 989 50.16 17.18 -18.61
N PHE A 990 50.87 17.50 -17.53
CA PHE A 990 52.33 17.47 -17.48
C PHE A 990 52.86 16.05 -17.67
N GLN A 991 52.31 15.09 -16.93
CA GLN A 991 52.65 13.67 -17.07
C GLN A 991 52.36 13.15 -18.48
N MET A 992 51.24 13.54 -19.10
CA MET A 992 50.92 13.19 -20.49
C MET A 992 51.96 13.75 -21.48
N THR A 993 52.44 14.97 -21.26
CA THR A 993 53.45 15.60 -22.13
C THR A 993 54.76 14.81 -22.11
N ILE A 994 55.18 14.35 -20.94
CA ILE A 994 56.38 13.51 -20.79
C ILE A 994 56.14 12.13 -21.41
N ALA A 995 55.01 11.51 -21.09
CA ALA A 995 54.66 10.17 -21.54
C ALA A 995 54.66 10.06 -23.08
N VAL A 996 54.07 11.04 -23.77
CA VAL A 996 54.03 11.07 -25.25
C VAL A 996 55.44 11.20 -25.84
N ALA A 997 56.33 11.98 -25.22
CA ALA A 997 57.70 12.15 -25.69
C ALA A 997 58.57 10.91 -25.47
N GLU A 998 58.45 10.24 -24.32
CA GLU A 998 59.27 9.05 -23.96
C GLU A 998 58.82 7.75 -24.66
N TYR A 999 57.65 7.72 -25.31
CA TYR A 999 57.07 6.50 -25.87
C TYR A 999 57.94 5.85 -26.97
N GLU A 1000 58.67 6.64 -27.77
CA GLU A 1000 59.57 6.11 -28.80
C GLU A 1000 60.92 5.64 -28.23
N GLU A 1001 61.31 6.12 -27.04
CA GLU A 1001 62.63 5.85 -26.45
C GLU A 1001 62.70 4.49 -25.76
N LYS A 1002 61.57 4.00 -25.24
CA LYS A 1002 61.49 2.76 -24.45
C LYS A 1002 60.57 1.72 -25.09
N PRO A 1003 60.85 0.41 -24.90
CA PRO A 1003 59.87 -0.62 -25.23
C PRO A 1003 58.53 -0.39 -24.52
N ARG A 1004 57.42 -0.62 -25.24
CA ARG A 1004 56.06 -0.40 -24.75
C ARG A 1004 55.76 -1.12 -23.43
N GLU A 1005 56.26 -2.34 -23.27
CA GLU A 1005 56.06 -3.19 -22.08
C GLU A 1005 56.63 -2.55 -20.80
N SER A 1006 57.79 -1.91 -20.90
CA SER A 1006 58.40 -1.17 -19.79
C SER A 1006 57.78 0.22 -19.61
N TRP A 1007 57.51 0.93 -20.71
CA TRP A 1007 56.98 2.30 -20.69
C TRP A 1007 55.63 2.38 -19.98
N ILE A 1008 54.77 1.37 -20.12
CA ILE A 1008 53.45 1.36 -19.49
C ILE A 1008 53.57 1.52 -17.97
N PHE A 1009 54.56 0.94 -17.29
CA PHE A 1009 54.69 1.00 -15.83
C PHE A 1009 55.19 2.33 -15.29
N ASP A 1010 55.91 3.11 -16.09
CA ASP A 1010 56.51 4.38 -15.66
C ASP A 1010 55.47 5.48 -15.42
N PHE A 1011 54.30 5.38 -16.06
CA PHE A 1011 53.25 6.42 -16.03
C PHE A 1011 51.96 5.93 -15.37
N PRO A 1012 51.13 6.81 -14.80
CA PRO A 1012 49.81 6.45 -14.26
C PRO A 1012 48.89 5.79 -15.31
N ALA A 1013 47.93 4.98 -14.86
CA ALA A 1013 47.05 4.19 -15.73
C ALA A 1013 46.33 5.03 -16.79
N GLN A 1014 45.73 6.14 -16.39
CA GLN A 1014 45.02 7.05 -17.29
C GLN A 1014 45.95 7.67 -18.36
N VAL A 1015 47.16 8.05 -17.97
CA VAL A 1015 48.16 8.65 -18.86
C VAL A 1015 48.71 7.62 -19.85
N ALA A 1016 49.06 6.42 -19.36
CA ALA A 1016 49.55 5.34 -20.20
C ALA A 1016 48.51 4.90 -21.25
N LEU A 1017 47.22 4.84 -20.86
CA LEU A 1017 46.12 4.52 -21.76
C LEU A 1017 45.97 5.56 -22.88
N CYS A 1018 45.86 6.85 -22.51
CA CYS A 1018 45.69 7.92 -23.49
C CYS A 1018 46.93 8.06 -24.38
N GLY A 1019 48.14 7.95 -23.82
CA GLY A 1019 49.39 7.96 -24.60
C GLY A 1019 49.43 6.84 -25.65
N THR A 1020 48.96 5.65 -25.30
CA THR A 1020 48.80 4.54 -26.25
C THR A 1020 47.81 4.89 -27.37
N GLN A 1021 46.65 5.49 -27.05
CA GLN A 1021 45.64 5.87 -28.04
C GLN A 1021 46.13 6.97 -28.99
N ILE A 1022 46.92 7.91 -28.48
CA ILE A 1022 47.58 8.96 -29.28
C ILE A 1022 48.54 8.33 -30.28
N TRP A 1023 49.41 7.43 -29.81
CA TRP A 1023 50.40 6.78 -30.66
C TRP A 1023 49.77 5.81 -31.66
N TRP A 1024 48.69 5.12 -31.29
CA TRP A 1024 47.89 4.34 -32.24
C TRP A 1024 47.35 5.22 -33.37
N THR A 1025 46.77 6.37 -33.04
CA THR A 1025 46.26 7.32 -34.04
C THR A 1025 47.39 7.84 -34.94
N SER A 1026 48.56 8.14 -34.37
CA SER A 1026 49.74 8.59 -35.11
C SER A 1026 50.26 7.52 -36.06
N ASP A 1027 50.45 6.29 -35.57
CA ASP A 1027 50.97 5.17 -36.35
C ASP A 1027 50.03 4.78 -37.52
N VAL A 1028 48.71 4.79 -37.30
CA VAL A 1028 47.73 4.53 -38.37
C VAL A 1028 47.76 5.64 -39.42
N ASN A 1029 47.84 6.90 -39.02
CA ASN A 1029 47.96 8.00 -39.98
C ASN A 1029 49.28 7.93 -40.76
N MET A 1030 50.38 7.55 -40.12
CA MET A 1030 51.66 7.30 -40.80
C MET A 1030 51.56 6.12 -41.79
N ALA A 1031 50.80 5.08 -41.46
CA ALA A 1031 50.55 3.97 -42.38
C ALA A 1031 49.72 4.40 -43.60
N PHE A 1032 48.75 5.31 -43.44
CA PHE A 1032 48.04 5.93 -44.56
C PHE A 1032 48.97 6.77 -45.45
N VAL A 1033 49.85 7.59 -44.87
CA VAL A 1033 50.85 8.36 -45.63
C VAL A 1033 51.76 7.44 -46.45
N ARG A 1034 52.23 6.33 -45.86
CA ARG A 1034 53.04 5.34 -46.59
C ARG A 1034 52.26 4.61 -47.68
N LEU A 1035 50.96 4.39 -47.50
CA LEU A 1035 50.10 3.87 -48.57
C LEU A 1035 49.99 4.85 -49.74
N GLU A 1036 49.82 6.14 -49.47
CA GLU A 1036 49.79 7.21 -50.48
C GLU A 1036 51.14 7.34 -51.22
N GLU A 1037 52.26 7.09 -50.52
CA GLU A 1037 53.61 7.01 -51.11
C GLU A 1037 53.84 5.75 -51.98
N GLY A 1038 52.90 4.80 -52.02
CA GLY A 1038 52.94 3.61 -52.87
C GLY A 1038 53.34 2.30 -52.16
N TYR A 1039 53.49 2.29 -50.83
CA TYR A 1039 53.77 1.08 -50.06
C TYR A 1039 52.49 0.29 -49.73
N GLU A 1040 51.98 -0.50 -50.68
CA GLU A 1040 50.69 -1.22 -50.57
C GLU A 1040 50.52 -2.13 -49.33
N ASN A 1041 51.63 -2.60 -48.73
CA ASN A 1041 51.59 -3.47 -47.55
C ASN A 1041 51.69 -2.72 -46.20
N ALA A 1042 51.82 -1.39 -46.19
CA ALA A 1042 52.07 -0.62 -44.98
C ALA A 1042 51.05 -0.87 -43.85
N MET A 1043 49.74 -0.90 -44.17
CA MET A 1043 48.68 -1.20 -43.19
C MET A 1043 48.72 -2.65 -42.69
N LYS A 1044 49.07 -3.62 -43.55
CA LYS A 1044 49.20 -5.04 -43.15
C LYS A 1044 50.40 -5.27 -42.25
N ASP A 1045 51.50 -4.57 -42.50
CA ASP A 1045 52.70 -4.66 -41.67
C ASP A 1045 52.48 -3.97 -40.31
N TYR A 1046 51.76 -2.85 -40.29
CA TYR A 1046 51.31 -2.24 -39.04
C TYR A 1046 50.38 -3.16 -38.23
N PHE A 1047 49.42 -3.82 -38.90
CA PHE A 1047 48.54 -4.79 -38.24
C PHE A 1047 49.32 -5.93 -37.58
N LYS A 1048 50.37 -6.46 -38.24
CA LYS A 1048 51.26 -7.46 -37.63
C LYS A 1048 52.01 -6.90 -36.41
N LYS A 1049 52.54 -5.67 -36.49
CA LYS A 1049 53.17 -4.98 -35.35
C LYS A 1049 52.19 -4.89 -34.17
N GLN A 1050 50.95 -4.48 -34.42
CA GLN A 1050 49.91 -4.33 -33.41
C GLN A 1050 49.52 -5.67 -32.77
N VAL A 1051 49.36 -6.74 -33.55
CA VAL A 1051 49.09 -8.09 -33.04
C VAL A 1051 50.23 -8.59 -32.16
N ASN A 1052 51.49 -8.34 -32.53
CA ASN A 1052 52.64 -8.72 -31.72
C ASN A 1052 52.68 -7.96 -30.38
N GLN A 1053 52.43 -6.64 -30.40
CA GLN A 1053 52.35 -5.84 -29.18
C GLN A 1053 51.23 -6.30 -28.26
N LEU A 1054 50.05 -6.61 -28.80
CA LEU A 1054 48.93 -7.14 -28.03
C LEU A 1054 49.26 -8.50 -27.40
N ASN A 1055 49.88 -9.42 -28.16
CA ASN A 1055 50.29 -10.72 -27.62
C ASN A 1055 51.33 -10.58 -26.50
N ALA A 1056 52.24 -9.60 -26.59
CA ALA A 1056 53.18 -9.31 -25.52
C ALA A 1056 52.47 -8.88 -24.23
N LEU A 1057 51.50 -7.95 -24.32
CA LEU A 1057 50.70 -7.53 -23.17
C LEU A 1057 49.84 -8.69 -22.58
N ILE A 1058 49.28 -9.55 -23.44
CA ILE A 1058 48.54 -10.74 -22.99
C ILE A 1058 49.46 -11.70 -22.23
N ASN A 1059 50.69 -11.93 -22.72
CA ASN A 1059 51.66 -12.77 -22.02
C ASN A 1059 52.03 -12.18 -20.65
N MET A 1060 52.11 -10.85 -20.52
CA MET A 1060 52.34 -10.19 -19.23
C MET A 1060 51.18 -10.42 -18.24
N LEU A 1061 49.92 -10.46 -18.72
CA LEU A 1061 48.75 -10.73 -17.86
C LEU A 1061 48.75 -12.14 -17.25
N VAL A 1062 49.40 -13.11 -17.90
CA VAL A 1062 49.56 -14.48 -17.39
C VAL A 1062 50.57 -14.53 -16.23
N GLY A 1063 51.45 -13.55 -16.11
CA GLY A 1063 52.45 -13.44 -15.05
C GLY A 1063 51.93 -12.90 -13.71
N GLU A 1064 52.86 -12.75 -12.76
CA GLU A 1064 52.61 -12.12 -11.45
C GLU A 1064 52.64 -10.59 -11.57
N LEU A 1065 51.51 -9.94 -11.28
CA LEU A 1065 51.34 -8.50 -11.34
C LEU A 1065 50.57 -8.01 -10.11
N SER A 1066 50.79 -6.76 -9.71
CA SER A 1066 49.95 -6.12 -8.69
C SER A 1066 48.51 -6.00 -9.19
N LYS A 1067 47.54 -5.88 -8.26
CA LYS A 1067 46.12 -5.74 -8.64
C LYS A 1067 45.88 -4.51 -9.54
N GLY A 1068 46.53 -3.39 -9.23
CA GLY A 1068 46.44 -2.16 -10.02
C GLY A 1068 47.07 -2.32 -11.41
N ASP A 1069 48.27 -2.88 -11.48
CA ASP A 1069 48.97 -3.08 -12.75
C ASP A 1069 48.24 -4.07 -13.67
N ARG A 1070 47.68 -5.14 -13.09
CA ARG A 1070 46.85 -6.10 -13.83
C ARG A 1070 45.63 -5.41 -14.42
N GLN A 1071 44.93 -4.59 -13.64
CA GLN A 1071 43.76 -3.84 -14.13
C GLN A 1071 44.14 -2.84 -15.22
N LYS A 1072 45.25 -2.13 -15.07
CA LYS A 1072 45.78 -1.20 -16.06
C LYS A 1072 46.07 -1.88 -17.39
N ILE A 1073 46.78 -3.01 -17.37
CA ILE A 1073 47.08 -3.78 -18.59
C ILE A 1073 45.80 -4.36 -19.20
N MET A 1074 44.87 -4.89 -18.40
CA MET A 1074 43.57 -5.36 -18.90
C MET A 1074 42.80 -4.24 -19.61
N THR A 1075 42.77 -3.04 -19.03
CA THR A 1075 42.12 -1.88 -19.62
C THR A 1075 42.76 -1.47 -20.96
N ILE A 1076 44.09 -1.44 -21.04
CA ILE A 1076 44.81 -1.16 -22.29
C ILE A 1076 44.52 -2.25 -23.33
N CYS A 1077 44.55 -3.53 -22.94
CA CYS A 1077 44.24 -4.66 -23.82
C CYS A 1077 42.82 -4.57 -24.42
N THR A 1078 41.82 -4.20 -23.63
CA THR A 1078 40.44 -4.04 -24.11
C THR A 1078 40.35 -3.01 -25.24
N ILE A 1079 41.03 -1.87 -25.09
CA ILE A 1079 41.06 -0.81 -26.11
C ILE A 1079 41.92 -1.23 -27.32
N ASP A 1080 43.05 -1.90 -27.10
CA ASP A 1080 43.93 -2.40 -28.16
C ASP A 1080 43.25 -3.46 -29.05
N VAL A 1081 42.41 -4.31 -28.49
CA VAL A 1081 41.60 -5.29 -29.25
C VAL A 1081 40.66 -4.57 -30.21
N HIS A 1082 39.96 -3.53 -29.75
CA HIS A 1082 39.11 -2.69 -30.62
C HIS A 1082 39.96 -2.00 -31.69
N ALA A 1083 41.08 -1.39 -31.31
CA ALA A 1083 41.99 -0.71 -32.22
C ALA A 1083 42.52 -1.66 -33.33
N ARG A 1084 42.83 -2.91 -32.98
CA ARG A 1084 43.22 -3.98 -33.92
C ARG A 1084 42.08 -4.31 -34.88
N ASP A 1085 40.87 -4.47 -34.36
CA ASP A 1085 39.70 -4.82 -35.16
C ASP A 1085 39.32 -3.69 -36.14
N VAL A 1086 39.52 -2.43 -35.75
CA VAL A 1086 39.41 -1.27 -36.66
C VAL A 1086 40.42 -1.37 -37.81
N VAL A 1087 41.70 -1.62 -37.53
CA VAL A 1087 42.73 -1.75 -38.58
C VAL A 1087 42.43 -2.95 -39.49
N ALA A 1088 41.97 -4.07 -38.95
CA ALA A 1088 41.54 -5.23 -39.75
C ALA A 1088 40.37 -4.87 -40.69
N LYS A 1089 39.39 -4.09 -40.20
CA LYS A 1089 38.28 -3.59 -41.03
C LYS A 1089 38.77 -2.66 -42.14
N LEU A 1090 39.73 -1.76 -41.86
CA LEU A 1090 40.33 -0.87 -42.87
C LEU A 1090 41.02 -1.68 -43.99
N ILE A 1091 41.76 -2.74 -43.63
CA ILE A 1091 42.42 -3.63 -44.59
C ILE A 1091 41.40 -4.40 -45.44
N THR A 1092 40.36 -4.93 -44.82
CA THR A 1092 39.31 -5.71 -45.49
C THR A 1092 38.52 -4.84 -46.48
N ALA A 1093 38.22 -3.60 -46.07
CA ALA A 1093 37.52 -2.61 -46.89
C ALA A 1093 38.42 -1.97 -47.97
N LYS A 1094 39.73 -2.28 -47.99
CA LYS A 1094 40.73 -1.73 -48.92
C LYS A 1094 40.73 -0.19 -48.97
N ILE A 1095 40.70 0.43 -47.80
CA ILE A 1095 40.72 1.89 -47.67
C ILE A 1095 42.15 2.41 -47.84
N ASP A 1096 42.32 3.39 -48.72
CA ASP A 1096 43.59 4.01 -49.10
C ASP A 1096 43.76 5.45 -48.58
N SER A 1097 42.67 6.14 -48.21
CA SER A 1097 42.70 7.52 -47.73
C SER A 1097 42.41 7.67 -46.24
N SER A 1098 43.15 8.57 -45.58
CA SER A 1098 42.90 9.01 -44.20
C SER A 1098 41.58 9.79 -44.03
N GLN A 1099 40.94 10.23 -45.11
CA GLN A 1099 39.65 10.93 -45.11
C GLN A 1099 38.45 9.98 -45.18
N ALA A 1100 38.67 8.66 -45.21
CA ALA A 1100 37.59 7.70 -45.27
C ALA A 1100 36.73 7.72 -44.01
N PHE A 1101 35.40 7.72 -44.19
CA PHE A 1101 34.44 7.77 -43.09
C PHE A 1101 34.66 6.65 -42.06
N THR A 1102 35.02 5.43 -42.48
CA THR A 1102 35.28 4.30 -41.57
C THR A 1102 36.40 4.58 -40.56
N TRP A 1103 37.40 5.39 -40.94
CA TRP A 1103 38.44 5.86 -40.03
C TRP A 1103 37.97 7.08 -39.23
N LEU A 1104 37.35 8.06 -39.92
CA LEU A 1104 36.87 9.30 -39.31
C LEU A 1104 35.80 9.07 -38.24
N SER A 1105 34.99 8.01 -38.34
CA SER A 1105 33.93 7.67 -37.40
C SER A 1105 34.42 7.12 -36.06
N GLN A 1106 35.71 6.80 -35.93
CA GLN A 1106 36.32 6.30 -34.70
C GLN A 1106 36.71 7.45 -33.77
N LEU A 1107 36.68 7.24 -32.45
CA LEU A 1107 37.23 8.19 -31.49
C LEU A 1107 38.76 8.15 -31.53
N ARG A 1108 39.39 9.26 -31.90
CA ARG A 1108 40.84 9.37 -32.09
C ARG A 1108 41.43 10.41 -31.17
N HIS A 1109 42.40 10.04 -30.36
CA HIS A 1109 43.18 10.98 -29.56
C HIS A 1109 44.37 11.48 -30.36
N ARG A 1110 44.57 12.80 -30.38
CA ARG A 1110 45.68 13.46 -31.07
C ARG A 1110 46.42 14.37 -30.11
N TRP A 1111 47.73 14.29 -30.13
CA TRP A 1111 48.58 15.27 -29.45
C TRP A 1111 48.80 16.49 -30.34
N GLY A 1112 48.43 17.67 -29.85
CA GLY A 1112 48.71 18.95 -30.49
C GLY A 1112 50.06 19.50 -30.04
N GLU A 1113 51.12 19.34 -30.85
CA GLU A 1113 52.47 19.79 -30.47
C GLU A 1113 52.56 21.29 -30.14
N LYS A 1114 51.83 22.14 -30.88
CA LYS A 1114 51.83 23.60 -30.68
C LYS A 1114 51.25 23.99 -29.32
N GLU A 1115 50.19 23.31 -28.91
CA GLU A 1115 49.43 23.63 -27.69
C GLU A 1115 49.86 22.77 -26.50
N LYS A 1116 50.68 21.74 -26.73
CA LYS A 1116 51.07 20.70 -25.76
C LYS A 1116 49.85 20.18 -25.02
N ASP A 1117 48.88 19.71 -25.81
CA ASP A 1117 47.60 19.27 -25.29
C ASP A 1117 47.01 18.11 -26.10
N CYS A 1118 46.11 17.36 -25.48
CA CYS A 1118 45.41 16.23 -26.08
C CYS A 1118 44.03 16.64 -26.58
N PHE A 1119 43.72 16.25 -27.82
CA PHE A 1119 42.43 16.45 -28.47
C PHE A 1119 41.78 15.11 -28.79
N ALA A 1120 40.51 14.98 -28.48
CA ALA A 1120 39.68 13.85 -28.89
C ALA A 1120 38.86 14.27 -30.12
N ASN A 1121 39.11 13.60 -31.25
CA ASN A 1121 38.49 13.87 -32.53
C ASN A 1121 37.59 12.70 -32.94
N ILE A 1122 36.38 12.99 -33.41
CA ILE A 1122 35.44 12.00 -33.92
C ILE A 1122 34.56 12.66 -34.99
N CYS A 1123 34.51 12.08 -36.18
CA CYS A 1123 33.99 12.72 -37.38
C CYS A 1123 34.61 14.14 -37.55
N ASP A 1124 33.76 15.17 -37.55
CA ASP A 1124 34.05 16.60 -37.60
C ASP A 1124 34.15 17.26 -36.21
N ALA A 1125 33.75 16.58 -35.14
CA ALA A 1125 33.81 17.11 -33.79
C ALA A 1125 35.22 16.98 -33.18
N GLN A 1126 35.67 18.05 -32.52
CA GLN A 1126 36.93 18.13 -31.80
C GLN A 1126 36.69 18.62 -30.37
N PHE A 1127 37.16 17.85 -29.39
CA PHE A 1127 37.08 18.18 -27.97
C PHE A 1127 38.48 18.23 -27.36
N ARG A 1128 38.70 19.21 -26.48
CA ARG A 1128 39.90 19.24 -25.64
C ARG A 1128 39.74 18.25 -24.50
N TYR A 1129 40.76 17.44 -24.22
CA TYR A 1129 40.73 16.50 -23.11
C TYR A 1129 40.67 17.24 -21.77
N GLY A 1130 39.81 16.82 -20.85
CA GLY A 1130 39.54 17.53 -19.59
C GLY A 1130 40.65 17.44 -18.53
N HIS A 1131 41.57 16.46 -18.66
CA HIS A 1131 42.68 16.18 -17.74
C HIS A 1131 42.28 15.97 -16.28
N GLU A 1132 41.01 15.71 -15.99
CA GLU A 1132 40.60 15.33 -14.64
C GLU A 1132 41.13 13.94 -14.32
N TYR A 1133 41.60 13.73 -13.09
CA TYR A 1133 42.14 12.43 -12.70
C TYR A 1133 41.01 11.45 -12.36
N LEU A 1134 40.89 10.40 -13.15
CA LEU A 1134 39.80 9.42 -13.10
C LEU A 1134 40.28 8.02 -12.64
N GLY A 1135 41.49 7.95 -12.08
CA GLY A 1135 42.05 6.73 -11.50
C GLY A 1135 42.24 5.59 -12.51
N ASN A 1136 42.38 4.38 -11.98
CA ASN A 1136 42.63 3.16 -12.75
C ASN A 1136 41.32 2.38 -12.94
N THR A 1137 40.38 2.99 -13.67
CA THR A 1137 39.04 2.44 -13.89
C THR A 1137 39.00 1.48 -15.10
N PRO A 1138 38.19 0.40 -15.04
CA PRO A 1138 38.05 -0.51 -16.16
C PRO A 1138 37.28 0.16 -17.31
N ARG A 1139 37.64 -0.18 -18.55
CA ARG A 1139 36.96 0.30 -19.77
C ARG A 1139 35.94 -0.70 -20.29
N LEU A 1140 34.87 -0.19 -20.89
CA LEU A 1140 33.85 -1.02 -21.53
C LEU A 1140 34.39 -1.61 -22.84
N VAL A 1141 33.94 -2.82 -23.20
CA VAL A 1141 34.21 -3.37 -24.53
C VAL A 1141 33.45 -2.55 -25.57
N ILE A 1142 34.19 -1.99 -26.53
CA ILE A 1142 33.61 -1.16 -27.59
C ILE A 1142 33.00 -2.06 -28.66
N THR A 1143 31.69 -1.92 -28.88
CA THR A 1143 30.95 -2.63 -29.92
C THR A 1143 30.51 -1.65 -31.02
N PRO A 1144 30.07 -2.12 -32.20
CA PRO A 1144 29.52 -1.24 -33.23
C PRO A 1144 28.32 -0.38 -32.76
N LEU A 1145 27.58 -0.84 -31.74
CA LEU A 1145 26.52 -0.04 -31.12
C LEU A 1145 27.10 1.08 -30.25
N THR A 1146 28.14 0.78 -29.47
CA THR A 1146 28.89 1.76 -28.68
C THR A 1146 29.49 2.85 -29.57
N ASP A 1147 30.12 2.46 -30.70
CA ASP A 1147 30.66 3.41 -31.69
C ASP A 1147 29.57 4.36 -32.21
N ARG A 1148 28.39 3.81 -32.54
CA ARG A 1148 27.26 4.63 -32.99
C ARG A 1148 26.80 5.61 -31.92
N CYS A 1149 26.71 5.16 -30.67
CA CYS A 1149 26.37 6.03 -29.54
C CYS A 1149 27.43 7.13 -29.34
N TYR A 1150 28.71 6.80 -29.43
CA TYR A 1150 29.80 7.78 -29.33
C TYR A 1150 29.67 8.86 -30.40
N ILE A 1151 29.42 8.48 -31.66
CA ILE A 1151 29.20 9.43 -32.76
C ILE A 1151 28.00 10.33 -32.42
N THR A 1152 26.82 9.78 -32.13
CA THR A 1152 25.63 10.60 -31.87
C THR A 1152 25.80 11.53 -30.67
N LEU A 1153 26.38 11.05 -29.57
CA LEU A 1153 26.59 11.85 -28.36
C LEU A 1153 27.60 12.99 -28.60
N THR A 1154 28.71 12.70 -29.27
CA THR A 1154 29.75 13.71 -29.56
C THR A 1154 29.29 14.73 -30.60
N GLN A 1155 28.49 14.31 -31.59
CA GLN A 1155 27.84 15.24 -32.52
C GLN A 1155 26.84 16.16 -31.82
N SER A 1156 26.01 15.60 -30.93
CA SER A 1156 25.07 16.40 -30.13
C SER A 1156 25.83 17.42 -29.27
N LEU A 1157 26.89 16.99 -28.60
CA LEU A 1157 27.76 17.88 -27.82
C LEU A 1157 28.42 18.98 -28.67
N HIS A 1158 28.86 18.66 -29.89
CA HIS A 1158 29.42 19.64 -30.81
C HIS A 1158 28.40 20.71 -31.23
N LEU A 1159 27.12 20.33 -31.34
CA LEU A 1159 25.98 21.22 -31.60
C LEU A 1159 25.45 21.95 -30.35
N ILE A 1160 26.08 21.76 -29.18
CA ILE A 1160 25.60 22.31 -27.90
C ILE A 1160 24.17 21.81 -27.58
N MET A 1161 23.90 20.57 -27.97
CA MET A 1161 22.65 19.86 -27.69
C MET A 1161 22.91 18.68 -26.74
N SER A 1162 21.90 18.29 -25.98
CA SER A 1162 21.96 17.12 -25.11
C SER A 1162 21.69 15.83 -25.89
N GLY A 1163 22.39 14.75 -25.54
CA GLY A 1163 22.13 13.43 -26.08
C GLY A 1163 21.25 12.61 -25.15
N ALA A 1164 20.15 12.04 -25.67
CA ALA A 1164 19.23 11.18 -24.92
C ALA A 1164 19.30 9.72 -25.43
N PRO A 1165 20.24 8.89 -24.94
CA PRO A 1165 20.30 7.49 -25.31
C PRO A 1165 19.11 6.72 -24.70
N ALA A 1166 18.17 6.28 -25.55
CA ALA A 1166 17.01 5.50 -25.15
C ALA A 1166 17.17 4.01 -25.49
N GLY A 1167 16.57 3.13 -24.69
CA GLY A 1167 16.59 1.68 -24.91
C GLY A 1167 16.19 0.88 -23.66
N PRO A 1168 16.04 -0.46 -23.77
CA PRO A 1168 15.62 -1.32 -22.65
C PRO A 1168 16.49 -1.23 -21.40
N ALA A 1169 15.96 -1.60 -20.24
CA ALA A 1169 16.74 -1.67 -19.00
C ALA A 1169 17.91 -2.67 -19.14
N GLY A 1170 19.06 -2.36 -18.55
CA GLY A 1170 20.24 -3.24 -18.56
C GLY A 1170 21.09 -3.24 -19.84
N THR A 1171 20.79 -2.43 -20.85
CA THR A 1171 21.55 -2.40 -22.12
C THR A 1171 22.83 -1.54 -22.09
N GLY A 1172 23.35 -1.20 -20.91
CA GLY A 1172 24.61 -0.47 -20.77
C GLY A 1172 24.58 1.02 -21.18
N LYS A 1173 23.39 1.66 -21.22
CA LYS A 1173 23.24 3.08 -21.61
C LYS A 1173 24.06 4.03 -20.74
N THR A 1174 23.83 4.00 -19.44
CA THR A 1174 24.54 4.83 -18.46
C THR A 1174 26.05 4.55 -18.47
N GLU A 1175 26.43 3.28 -18.57
CA GLU A 1175 27.85 2.89 -18.62
C GLU A 1175 28.53 3.35 -19.91
N THR A 1176 27.83 3.38 -21.05
CA THR A 1176 28.34 3.94 -22.31
C THR A 1176 28.60 5.44 -22.18
N THR A 1177 27.69 6.19 -21.53
CA THR A 1177 27.88 7.63 -21.27
C THR A 1177 29.03 7.90 -20.30
N LYS A 1178 29.13 7.12 -19.22
CA LYS A 1178 30.27 7.20 -18.28
C LYS A 1178 31.60 6.93 -18.99
N ASP A 1179 31.65 5.89 -19.82
CA ASP A 1179 32.87 5.52 -20.53
C ASP A 1179 33.30 6.59 -21.55
N LEU A 1180 32.34 7.20 -22.27
CA LEU A 1180 32.59 8.34 -23.14
C LEU A 1180 33.14 9.55 -22.36
N GLY A 1181 32.53 9.91 -21.22
CA GLY A 1181 33.02 10.98 -20.36
C GLY A 1181 34.45 10.73 -19.88
N ARG A 1182 34.75 9.50 -19.46
CA ARG A 1182 36.11 9.08 -19.12
C ARG A 1182 37.06 9.14 -20.32
N ALA A 1183 36.60 8.88 -21.55
CA ALA A 1183 37.42 8.97 -22.76
C ALA A 1183 37.74 10.42 -23.16
N LEU A 1184 36.90 11.37 -22.75
CA LEU A 1184 37.11 12.82 -22.86
C LEU A 1184 37.87 13.41 -21.65
N GLY A 1185 38.10 12.64 -20.60
CA GLY A 1185 38.80 13.10 -19.39
C GLY A 1185 37.95 14.00 -18.50
N ILE A 1186 36.63 13.78 -18.49
CA ILE A 1186 35.62 14.56 -17.75
C ILE A 1186 34.90 13.64 -16.77
N MET A 1187 34.64 14.14 -15.55
CA MET A 1187 33.84 13.44 -14.54
C MET A 1187 32.34 13.44 -14.93
N VAL A 1188 31.67 12.30 -14.76
CA VAL A 1188 30.24 12.14 -15.09
C VAL A 1188 29.44 11.91 -13.81
N TYR A 1189 28.47 12.78 -13.55
CA TYR A 1189 27.51 12.63 -12.47
C TYR A 1189 26.28 11.86 -12.94
N VAL A 1190 25.81 10.91 -12.13
CA VAL A 1190 24.62 10.10 -12.44
C VAL A 1190 23.56 10.35 -11.37
N PHE A 1191 22.40 10.78 -11.81
CA PHE A 1191 21.24 11.03 -10.97
C PHE A 1191 20.20 9.94 -11.15
N ASN A 1192 19.67 9.44 -10.04
CA ASN A 1192 18.50 8.59 -10.04
C ASN A 1192 17.30 9.50 -9.77
N CYS A 1193 16.59 9.88 -10.83
CA CYS A 1193 15.37 10.67 -10.69
C CYS A 1193 14.30 9.83 -9.97
N SER A 1194 13.72 10.38 -8.92
CA SER A 1194 12.58 9.82 -8.18
C SER A 1194 11.49 10.87 -8.05
N GLU A 1195 10.25 10.45 -7.78
CA GLU A 1195 9.11 11.36 -7.56
C GLU A 1195 9.31 12.29 -6.36
N GLN A 1196 10.19 11.92 -5.42
CA GLN A 1196 10.55 12.73 -4.24
C GLN A 1196 11.56 13.84 -4.56
N MET A 1197 12.04 13.94 -5.80
CA MET A 1197 13.06 14.91 -6.20
C MET A 1197 12.41 16.25 -6.52
N ASP A 1198 12.57 17.24 -5.63
CA ASP A 1198 12.01 18.58 -5.80
C ASP A 1198 12.61 19.30 -7.03
N TYR A 1199 11.83 20.16 -7.69
CA TYR A 1199 12.28 20.97 -8.83
C TYR A 1199 13.47 21.85 -8.42
N LYS A 1200 13.54 22.25 -7.14
CA LYS A 1200 14.67 22.98 -6.57
C LYS A 1200 15.97 22.16 -6.64
N VAL A 1201 15.92 20.87 -6.33
CA VAL A 1201 17.08 19.97 -6.44
C VAL A 1201 17.50 19.82 -7.91
N SER A 1202 16.54 19.76 -8.83
CA SER A 1202 16.81 19.71 -10.27
C SER A 1202 17.50 20.99 -10.77
N ILE A 1203 17.06 22.17 -10.32
CA ILE A 1203 17.68 23.46 -10.65
C ILE A 1203 19.08 23.57 -10.04
N SER A 1204 19.25 23.18 -8.77
CA SER A 1204 20.55 23.17 -8.10
C SER A 1204 21.57 22.22 -8.76
N CYS A 1205 21.13 21.17 -9.45
CA CYS A 1205 22.03 20.30 -10.22
C CYS A 1205 22.39 20.86 -11.61
N TRP A 1206 21.63 21.84 -12.11
CA TRP A 1206 21.81 22.47 -13.42
C TRP A 1206 22.80 23.65 -13.40
N TYR A 1207 22.88 24.35 -12.27
CA TYR A 1207 23.90 25.37 -11.98
C TYR A 1207 25.22 24.72 -11.58
#